data_AF-A0A1B6FAY9-F1
#
_entry.id   AF-A0A1B6FAY9-F1
#
_cell.length_a   1.000
_cell.length_b   1.000
_cell.length_c   1.000
_cell.angle_alpha   90.00
_cell.angle_beta   90.00
_cell.angle_gamma   90.00
#
_symmetry.space_group_name_H-M   'P 1'
#
loop_
_entity.id
_entity.type
_entity.pdbx_description
1 polymer ?
#
loop_
_entity_poly.entity_id
_entity_poly.type
_entity_poly.pdbx_seq_one_letter_code
_entity_poly.pdbx_strand_id
1 'polypeptide(L)'
;VQFTVVVCVRVGVVMAVKVKWKCHCVLLVMLFSNIVSGMFTRRHCSHHHPKPHEVVHGVHIEPAHVMKKRSVDQPLRILLYYDESVYRLDEEKFQLINNTVLPEAVHFWEQALMVRKTGNAIRLNRKCENNQVFYRKGDPYSYCKNACEEKTMCGEVQVPEEHLEVCRTCNATGMDCGVQDPSVGPGIEDADFVFYVSAMETERCHKGLTVAYAAHCQQEAVLDRPIAGHANLCPDSISTKPQELEILLSTVKHEILHALGFSVSLFAFYRDADGNPLTPREDNGKPLLNERLQARQWSEKVIKTVVRPKWRVHGGVVDREVQLMVTPRVVQEVRNHFNCSTLEGAELEDQGEEGTALTHWEKRVFENEAMTGTHTQNPVYSRLTLALMEDTGWYRANYSMAQPLTWGRNLGCDFVTTSCKEWMDSKRNIGKSIHPFCDKVKRDPLETECTDDRSSVALCNLVEHLSPLPSHYQNFDSIPHVKAGQEGYYGGSVSLADYCPYIQEFTWRSKNVVVRGSHCQYVENNPHKDKNFALESYGESSRCIDHTEQMWEERSCSQVRQWQHWGSGCYQYICKSGRLHLQVANYTYTCYKAGQQINIRIIANDWLHKGALVCPPCHELCQEQFAAVGDRCKPDVTPPPTVLYHSDRLVCGSAHQPSVSIAVATLLLVFLSGVT
;
A
#
# COMPACT_ATOMS: atom_id res chain seq x y z
N VAL A 1 -2.71 -24.39 -26.00
CA VAL A 1 -3.54 -24.13 -24.80
C VAL A 1 -3.60 -22.62 -24.61
N GLN A 2 -4.73 -22.05 -25.02
CA GLN A 2 -5.02 -20.63 -25.20
C GLN A 2 -5.15 -19.89 -23.85
N PHE A 3 -4.51 -18.73 -23.71
CA PHE A 3 -5.00 -17.68 -22.81
C PHE A 3 -6.09 -16.92 -23.57
N THR A 4 -7.33 -17.44 -23.51
CA THR A 4 -8.52 -16.71 -23.96
C THR A 4 -9.27 -16.23 -22.72
N VAL A 5 -9.62 -14.95 -22.68
CA VAL A 5 -10.55 -14.38 -21.70
C VAL A 5 -11.95 -14.94 -22.00
N VAL A 6 -12.37 -15.93 -21.23
CA VAL A 6 -13.74 -16.48 -21.24
C VAL A 6 -14.33 -16.27 -19.86
N VAL A 7 -15.29 -15.36 -19.77
CA VAL A 7 -16.10 -15.11 -18.57
C VAL A 7 -17.34 -16.00 -18.67
N CYS A 8 -17.48 -16.94 -17.75
CA CYS A 8 -18.74 -17.66 -17.54
C CYS A 8 -19.35 -17.12 -16.25
N VAL A 9 -20.39 -16.28 -16.37
CA VAL A 9 -21.17 -15.77 -15.23
C VAL A 9 -22.10 -16.88 -14.77
N ARG A 10 -21.92 -17.35 -13.53
CA ARG A 10 -22.89 -18.21 -12.86
C ARG A 10 -23.90 -17.32 -12.13
N VAL A 11 -24.98 -16.95 -12.82
CA VAL A 11 -26.14 -16.31 -12.17
C VAL A 11 -26.95 -17.40 -11.48
N GLY A 12 -26.91 -17.42 -10.16
CA GLY A 12 -27.88 -18.15 -9.35
C GLY A 12 -29.08 -17.25 -9.07
N VAL A 13 -30.23 -17.55 -9.68
CA VAL A 13 -31.54 -17.12 -9.15
C VAL A 13 -32.51 -18.29 -9.33
N VAL A 14 -33.06 -18.73 -8.21
CA VAL A 14 -34.21 -19.62 -8.13
C VAL A 14 -35.44 -18.83 -8.57
N MET A 15 -36.14 -19.28 -9.62
CA MET A 15 -37.60 -19.30 -9.73
C MET A 15 -37.98 -20.00 -11.05
N ALA A 16 -38.54 -21.20 -10.95
CA ALA A 16 -39.06 -21.94 -12.08
C ALA A 16 -40.51 -21.53 -12.36
N VAL A 17 -40.75 -20.87 -13.50
CA VAL A 17 -42.07 -20.81 -14.14
C VAL A 17 -41.88 -21.17 -15.62
N LYS A 18 -42.57 -22.24 -16.05
CA LYS A 18 -42.56 -22.76 -17.41
C LYS A 18 -43.41 -21.88 -18.33
N VAL A 19 -42.85 -21.31 -19.40
CA VAL A 19 -43.57 -21.10 -20.68
C VAL A 19 -42.58 -21.23 -21.86
N LYS A 20 -43.10 -21.76 -22.97
CA LYS A 20 -42.43 -22.30 -24.16
C LYS A 20 -42.78 -21.39 -25.35
N TRP A 21 -41.81 -20.99 -26.20
CA TRP A 21 -41.84 -20.85 -27.69
C TRP A 21 -41.15 -19.63 -28.32
N LYS A 22 -40.14 -19.95 -29.17
CA LYS A 22 -39.81 -19.53 -30.56
C LYS A 22 -39.93 -18.06 -31.07
N CYS A 23 -38.79 -17.65 -31.63
CA CYS A 23 -38.53 -17.00 -32.94
C CYS A 23 -38.40 -15.47 -33.10
N HIS A 24 -37.18 -15.11 -33.56
CA HIS A 24 -36.79 -14.19 -34.65
C HIS A 24 -36.49 -12.69 -34.39
N CYS A 25 -35.20 -12.40 -34.57
CA CYS A 25 -34.57 -11.25 -35.24
C CYS A 25 -34.62 -9.85 -34.63
N VAL A 26 -33.52 -9.13 -34.91
CA VAL A 26 -33.27 -7.68 -34.83
C VAL A 26 -32.73 -7.16 -33.49
N LEU A 27 -31.40 -7.17 -33.32
CA LEU A 27 -30.55 -5.96 -33.29
C LEU A 27 -29.11 -6.34 -32.91
N LEU A 28 -28.24 -6.34 -33.93
CA LEU A 28 -26.81 -6.10 -33.77
C LEU A 28 -26.67 -4.63 -33.37
N VAL A 29 -26.00 -4.35 -32.24
CA VAL A 29 -25.14 -3.19 -31.94
C VAL A 29 -24.97 -3.12 -30.40
N MET A 30 -23.72 -2.95 -29.96
CA MET A 30 -23.25 -2.73 -28.57
C MET A 30 -22.88 -3.98 -27.76
N LEU A 31 -21.72 -4.57 -28.05
CA LEU A 31 -20.94 -5.34 -27.07
C LEU A 31 -19.44 -5.20 -27.40
N PHE A 32 -18.86 -4.03 -27.17
CA PHE A 32 -17.41 -3.83 -27.10
C PHE A 32 -17.08 -2.65 -26.18
N SER A 33 -16.95 -2.93 -24.88
CA SER A 33 -16.11 -2.16 -23.93
C SER A 33 -16.36 -2.71 -22.52
N ASN A 34 -15.68 -3.78 -22.12
CA ASN A 34 -15.53 -4.16 -20.69
C ASN A 34 -14.53 -5.32 -20.57
N ILE A 35 -13.22 -5.05 -20.70
CA ILE A 35 -12.18 -6.07 -20.44
C ILE A 35 -11.08 -5.59 -19.47
N VAL A 36 -11.04 -4.33 -19.03
CA VAL A 36 -9.81 -3.81 -18.37
C VAL A 36 -9.84 -3.80 -16.82
N SER A 37 -10.96 -4.08 -16.17
CA SER A 37 -11.13 -3.87 -14.72
C SER A 37 -10.45 -4.91 -13.81
N GLY A 38 -9.77 -5.92 -14.34
CA GLY A 38 -9.28 -7.07 -13.56
C GLY A 38 -7.86 -7.00 -13.00
N MET A 39 -7.01 -6.06 -13.42
CA MET A 39 -5.56 -6.10 -13.12
C MET A 39 -5.13 -5.44 -11.80
N PHE A 40 -5.92 -4.52 -11.26
CA PHE A 40 -5.63 -3.81 -10.03
C PHE A 40 -6.65 -4.23 -8.97
N THR A 41 -6.25 -5.06 -8.00
CA THR A 41 -7.02 -5.21 -6.76
C THR A 41 -6.63 -4.09 -5.82
N ARG A 42 -7.62 -3.37 -5.31
CA ARG A 42 -7.42 -2.29 -4.36
C ARG A 42 -8.12 -2.63 -3.07
N ARG A 43 -7.37 -2.58 -1.99
CA ARG A 43 -7.94 -2.64 -0.64
C ARG A 43 -8.02 -1.19 -0.18
N HIS A 44 -9.23 -0.67 -0.05
CA HIS A 44 -9.46 0.65 0.52
C HIS A 44 -9.45 0.51 2.04
N CYS A 45 -8.79 1.42 2.72
CA CYS A 45 -8.93 1.57 4.17
C CYS A 45 -10.09 2.53 4.44
N SER A 46 -11.07 2.04 5.19
CA SER A 46 -12.15 2.86 5.75
C SER A 46 -12.00 2.78 7.27
N HIS A 47 -11.15 3.66 7.82
CA HIS A 47 -10.86 3.70 9.25
C HIS A 47 -11.94 4.48 10.00
N HIS A 48 -12.80 3.78 10.72
CA HIS A 48 -13.82 4.42 11.54
C HIS A 48 -13.25 4.75 12.91
N HIS A 49 -12.96 6.03 13.15
CA HIS A 49 -12.53 6.47 14.48
C HIS A 49 -13.64 6.24 15.52
N PRO A 50 -13.28 5.93 16.77
CA PRO A 50 -14.25 5.71 17.83
C PRO A 50 -14.95 7.04 18.16
N LYS A 51 -16.26 6.96 18.37
CA LYS A 51 -17.08 8.08 18.84
C LYS A 51 -16.73 8.41 20.29
N PRO A 52 -17.06 9.63 20.78
CA PRO A 52 -16.65 10.06 22.12
C PRO A 52 -17.25 9.19 23.23
N HIS A 53 -18.41 8.57 22.98
CA HIS A 53 -19.11 7.69 23.90
C HIS A 53 -18.58 6.25 23.86
N GLU A 54 -17.71 5.90 22.89
CA GLU A 54 -17.07 4.59 22.77
C GLU A 54 -15.74 4.55 23.54
N VAL A 55 -15.09 5.71 23.73
CA VAL A 55 -13.79 5.83 24.41
C VAL A 55 -13.96 6.15 25.90
N VAL A 56 -13.27 5.40 26.75
CA VAL A 56 -13.16 5.70 28.18
C VAL A 56 -11.89 6.50 28.45
N HIS A 57 -12.02 7.66 29.07
CA HIS A 57 -10.88 8.51 29.42
C HIS A 57 -10.55 8.44 30.90
N GLY A 58 -9.33 8.85 31.27
CA GLY A 58 -8.98 9.11 32.66
C GLY A 58 -8.55 7.85 33.42
N VAL A 59 -7.96 6.88 32.72
CA VAL A 59 -7.37 5.72 33.38
C VAL A 59 -6.18 6.18 34.23
N HIS A 60 -6.27 5.99 35.54
CA HIS A 60 -5.21 6.38 36.46
C HIS A 60 -4.19 5.25 36.60
N ILE A 61 -2.95 5.52 36.23
CA ILE A 61 -1.84 4.56 36.32
C ILE A 61 -0.89 4.97 37.45
N GLU A 62 -0.40 6.21 37.38
CA GLU A 62 0.56 6.78 38.32
C GLU A 62 0.30 8.28 38.53
N PRO A 63 0.83 8.88 39.62
CA PRO A 63 0.72 10.31 39.84
C PRO A 63 1.39 11.14 38.74
N ALA A 64 0.77 12.28 38.39
CA ALA A 64 1.23 13.12 37.28
C ALA A 64 2.69 13.59 37.41
N HIS A 65 3.15 13.88 38.64
CA HIS A 65 4.51 14.34 38.91
C HIS A 65 5.57 13.26 38.65
N VAL A 66 5.19 11.98 38.70
CA VAL A 66 6.06 10.84 38.36
C VAL A 66 6.11 10.67 36.85
N MET A 67 4.95 10.54 36.20
CA MET A 67 4.86 10.29 34.76
C MET A 67 5.51 11.40 33.92
N LYS A 68 5.30 12.68 34.28
CA LYS A 68 5.86 13.82 33.54
C LYS A 68 7.38 13.92 33.63
N LYS A 69 7.99 13.43 34.73
CA LYS A 69 9.45 13.45 34.92
C LYS A 69 10.16 12.24 34.33
N ARG A 70 9.43 11.18 33.98
CA ARG A 70 9.99 9.94 33.47
C ARG A 70 10.51 10.14 32.03
N SER A 71 11.71 9.62 31.78
CA SER A 71 12.33 9.56 30.47
C SER A 71 11.57 8.63 29.52
N VAL A 72 11.65 8.91 28.23
CA VAL A 72 11.22 8.01 27.14
C VAL A 72 12.44 7.16 26.77
N ASP A 73 12.67 6.07 27.48
CA ASP A 73 13.93 5.32 27.45
C ASP A 73 13.79 3.81 27.24
N GLN A 74 12.56 3.29 27.12
CA GLN A 74 12.34 1.89 26.78
C GLN A 74 11.53 1.73 25.48
N PRO A 75 11.71 0.61 24.76
CA PRO A 75 10.80 0.16 23.72
C PRO A 75 9.35 0.10 24.23
N LEU A 76 8.39 0.40 23.36
CA LEU A 76 6.97 0.19 23.64
C LEU A 76 6.72 -1.30 23.89
N ARG A 77 5.91 -1.64 24.89
CA ARG A 77 5.46 -3.01 25.17
C ARG A 77 3.98 -3.14 24.90
N ILE A 78 3.61 -3.98 23.93
CA ILE A 78 2.22 -4.21 23.54
C ILE A 78 1.81 -5.61 23.98
N LEU A 79 0.83 -5.70 24.88
CA LEU A 79 0.22 -6.97 25.23
C LEU A 79 -0.91 -7.29 24.26
N LEU A 80 -0.86 -8.47 23.64
CA LEU A 80 -1.96 -9.02 22.85
C LEU A 80 -2.91 -9.81 23.75
N TYR A 81 -4.21 -9.52 23.66
CA TYR A 81 -5.27 -10.34 24.25
C TYR A 81 -6.18 -10.85 23.13
N TYR A 82 -6.38 -12.16 23.06
CA TYR A 82 -7.20 -12.79 22.02
C TYR A 82 -8.59 -13.12 22.54
N ASP A 83 -9.61 -12.64 21.84
CA ASP A 83 -10.97 -13.10 22.04
C ASP A 83 -11.17 -14.53 21.51
N GLU A 84 -12.17 -15.24 22.05
CA GLU A 84 -12.57 -16.59 21.64
C GLU A 84 -12.81 -16.72 20.13
N SER A 85 -13.22 -15.64 19.45
CA SER A 85 -13.37 -15.62 17.99
C SER A 85 -12.10 -15.93 17.22
N VAL A 86 -10.92 -15.58 17.73
CA VAL A 86 -9.64 -15.83 17.06
C VAL A 86 -9.33 -17.32 17.04
N TYR A 87 -9.61 -18.03 18.13
CA TYR A 87 -9.43 -19.48 18.23
C TYR A 87 -10.45 -20.28 17.40
N ARG A 88 -11.50 -19.64 16.89
CA ARG A 88 -12.48 -20.24 15.97
C ARG A 88 -12.09 -20.13 14.49
N LEU A 89 -10.99 -19.46 14.17
CA LEU A 89 -10.45 -19.43 12.81
C LEU A 89 -10.00 -20.82 12.35
N ASP A 90 -10.06 -21.07 11.04
CA ASP A 90 -9.46 -22.27 10.45
C ASP A 90 -7.97 -22.39 10.83
N GLU A 91 -7.48 -23.61 11.03
CA GLU A 91 -6.12 -23.89 11.54
C GLU A 91 -5.04 -23.10 10.78
N GLU A 92 -5.09 -23.07 9.44
CA GLU A 92 -4.11 -22.34 8.62
C GLU A 92 -4.15 -20.81 8.89
N LYS A 93 -5.36 -20.25 9.02
CA LYS A 93 -5.55 -18.82 9.31
C LYS A 93 -5.12 -18.48 10.73
N PHE A 94 -5.50 -19.33 11.69
CA PHE A 94 -5.10 -19.17 13.09
C PHE A 94 -3.58 -19.18 13.23
N GLN A 95 -2.90 -20.18 12.65
CA GLN A 95 -1.44 -20.25 12.68
C GLN A 95 -0.79 -19.03 12.02
N LEU A 96 -1.32 -18.57 10.88
CA LEU A 96 -0.83 -17.38 10.21
C LEU A 96 -0.95 -16.13 11.09
N ILE A 97 -2.12 -15.90 11.68
CA ILE A 97 -2.40 -14.72 12.50
C ILE A 97 -1.61 -14.77 13.82
N ASN A 98 -1.69 -15.88 14.55
CA ASN A 98 -1.12 -16.02 15.89
C ASN A 98 0.41 -16.14 15.89
N ASN A 99 1.00 -16.82 14.90
CA ASN A 99 2.43 -17.12 14.91
C ASN A 99 3.26 -16.19 14.01
N THR A 100 2.62 -15.49 13.06
CA THR A 100 3.33 -14.67 12.05
C THR A 100 2.84 -13.22 12.08
N VAL A 101 1.60 -12.97 11.64
CA VAL A 101 1.14 -11.61 11.31
C VAL A 101 1.10 -10.67 12.51
N LEU A 102 0.42 -11.05 13.60
CA LEU A 102 0.30 -10.18 14.78
C LEU A 102 1.63 -10.02 15.52
N PRO A 103 2.40 -11.09 15.81
CA PRO A 103 3.71 -10.94 16.43
C PRO A 103 4.66 -10.05 15.64
N GLU A 104 4.74 -10.21 14.31
CA GLU A 104 5.63 -9.38 13.48
C GLU A 104 5.16 -7.92 13.40
N ALA A 105 3.85 -7.68 13.31
CA ALA A 105 3.30 -6.33 13.27
C ALA A 105 3.50 -5.60 14.61
N VAL A 106 3.28 -6.28 15.73
CA VAL A 106 3.55 -5.75 17.07
C VAL A 106 5.04 -5.48 17.24
N HIS A 107 5.89 -6.45 16.92
CA HIS A 107 7.34 -6.33 17.08
C HIS A 107 7.91 -5.13 16.33
N PHE A 108 7.41 -4.86 15.13
CA PHE A 108 7.77 -3.66 14.39
C PHE A 108 7.51 -2.38 15.19
N TRP A 109 6.32 -2.23 15.78
CA TRP A 109 5.96 -1.03 16.55
C TRP A 109 6.67 -0.95 17.90
N GLU A 110 6.92 -2.08 18.56
CA GLU A 110 7.74 -2.13 19.79
C GLU A 110 9.17 -1.63 19.53
N GLN A 111 9.74 -1.94 18.36
CA GLN A 111 11.07 -1.48 17.95
C GLN A 111 11.08 -0.04 17.40
N ALA A 112 10.01 0.37 16.72
CA ALA A 112 9.90 1.67 16.08
C ALA A 112 9.57 2.79 17.08
N LEU A 113 8.93 2.47 18.21
CA LEU A 113 8.47 3.45 19.18
C LEU A 113 9.04 3.18 20.57
N MET A 114 9.59 4.21 21.18
CA MET A 114 9.95 4.23 22.59
C MET A 114 8.89 4.97 23.40
N VAL A 115 8.68 4.55 24.66
CA VAL A 115 7.63 5.10 25.53
C VAL A 115 8.16 5.40 26.93
N ARG A 116 7.47 6.27 27.67
CA ARG A 116 7.66 6.40 29.13
C ARG A 116 7.13 5.13 29.77
N LYS A 117 7.99 4.36 30.43
CA LYS A 117 7.62 3.10 31.07
C LYS A 117 6.40 3.27 31.96
N THR A 118 5.46 2.34 31.88
CA THR A 118 4.35 2.17 32.83
C THR A 118 4.87 1.40 34.03
N GLY A 119 4.93 2.06 35.20
CA GLY A 119 5.56 1.51 36.41
C GLY A 119 4.63 0.62 37.23
N ASN A 120 3.32 0.86 37.14
CA ASN A 120 2.28 0.10 37.82
C ASN A 120 1.45 -0.72 36.83
N ALA A 121 0.73 -1.72 37.34
CA ALA A 121 -0.23 -2.48 36.54
C ALA A 121 -1.32 -1.56 35.95
N ILE A 122 -1.62 -1.71 34.67
CA ILE A 122 -2.70 -1.01 33.99
C ILE A 122 -4.03 -1.64 34.44
N ARG A 123 -4.89 -0.86 35.10
CA ARG A 123 -6.26 -1.24 35.40
C ARG A 123 -7.20 -0.35 34.61
N LEU A 124 -7.95 -0.95 33.70
CA LEU A 124 -8.84 -0.23 32.79
C LEU A 124 -10.10 0.22 33.54
N ASN A 125 -10.58 1.42 33.23
CA ASN A 125 -11.80 1.93 33.86
C ASN A 125 -13.01 1.18 33.31
N ARG A 126 -13.95 0.84 34.20
CA ARG A 126 -15.27 0.33 33.80
C ARG A 126 -16.05 1.41 33.06
N LYS A 127 -16.87 0.99 32.11
CA LYS A 127 -17.77 1.90 31.39
C LYS A 127 -18.91 2.34 32.31
N CYS A 128 -19.29 3.60 32.23
CA CYS A 128 -20.41 4.15 33.00
C CYS A 128 -21.70 4.15 32.18
N GLU A 129 -22.84 3.93 32.84
CA GLU A 129 -24.14 4.04 32.18
C GLU A 129 -24.30 5.42 31.51
N ASN A 130 -24.69 5.43 30.25
CA ASN A 130 -24.84 6.63 29.43
C ASN A 130 -23.58 7.53 29.36
N ASN A 131 -22.40 6.99 29.68
CA ASN A 131 -21.11 7.70 29.74
C ASN A 131 -21.11 8.93 30.67
N GLN A 132 -21.93 8.90 31.72
CA GLN A 132 -22.02 10.00 32.70
C GLN A 132 -20.99 9.80 33.81
N VAL A 133 -20.00 10.70 33.86
CA VAL A 133 -18.90 10.68 34.83
C VAL A 133 -18.84 11.96 35.68
N PHE A 134 -18.44 11.81 36.94
CA PHE A 134 -18.10 12.89 37.86
C PHE A 134 -16.61 12.86 38.19
N TYR A 135 -16.03 14.05 38.32
CA TYR A 135 -14.66 14.26 38.79
C TYR A 135 -14.69 15.00 40.13
N ARG A 136 -14.03 14.44 41.14
CA ARG A 136 -13.89 15.07 42.46
C ARG A 136 -12.56 15.81 42.55
N LYS A 137 -12.60 17.03 43.08
CA LYS A 137 -11.39 17.85 43.23
C LYS A 137 -10.42 17.16 44.20
N GLY A 138 -9.21 16.85 43.72
CA GLY A 138 -8.15 16.19 44.49
C GLY A 138 -8.19 14.66 44.44
N ASP A 139 -9.20 14.06 43.81
CA ASP A 139 -9.27 12.62 43.56
C ASP A 139 -8.76 12.32 42.15
N PRO A 140 -7.81 11.38 41.97
CA PRO A 140 -7.33 11.01 40.64
C PRO A 140 -8.31 10.15 39.84
N TYR A 141 -9.38 9.62 40.45
CA TYR A 141 -10.32 8.71 39.81
C TYR A 141 -11.61 9.39 39.36
N SER A 142 -12.21 8.87 38.28
CA SER A 142 -13.56 9.22 37.85
C SER A 142 -14.61 8.32 38.51
N TYR A 143 -15.80 8.87 38.72
CA TYR A 143 -16.95 8.16 39.29
C TYR A 143 -18.10 8.10 38.29
N CYS A 144 -18.67 6.92 38.06
CA CYS A 144 -19.88 6.77 37.26
C CYS A 144 -21.09 7.35 37.97
N LYS A 145 -21.99 7.99 37.24
CA LYS A 145 -23.28 8.39 37.79
C LYS A 145 -24.18 7.17 37.93
N ASN A 146 -24.65 6.92 39.15
CA ASN A 146 -25.48 5.81 39.59
C ASN A 146 -24.82 4.42 39.52
N ALA A 147 -24.40 3.97 38.34
CA ALA A 147 -23.90 2.61 38.12
C ALA A 147 -22.85 2.54 36.99
N CYS A 148 -22.02 1.49 37.04
CA CYS A 148 -21.24 1.06 35.89
C CYS A 148 -22.07 0.14 35.00
N GLU A 149 -21.75 0.09 33.71
CA GLU A 149 -22.27 -0.92 32.79
C GLU A 149 -21.86 -2.32 33.26
N GLU A 150 -22.73 -3.31 33.05
CA GLU A 150 -22.44 -4.70 33.41
C GLU A 150 -21.20 -5.24 32.68
N LYS A 151 -20.98 -4.79 31.44
CA LYS A 151 -19.85 -5.20 30.60
C LYS A 151 -19.12 -3.99 30.05
N THR A 152 -17.80 -3.98 30.20
CA THR A 152 -16.94 -2.98 29.56
C THR A 152 -16.40 -3.54 28.26
N MET A 153 -16.71 -2.86 27.14
CA MET A 153 -16.29 -3.28 25.81
C MET A 153 -15.11 -2.43 25.31
N CYS A 154 -14.20 -3.05 24.57
CA CYS A 154 -13.17 -2.40 23.77
C CYS A 154 -13.33 -2.88 22.33
N GLY A 155 -14.08 -2.12 21.53
CA GLY A 155 -14.58 -2.58 20.23
C GLY A 155 -15.49 -3.80 20.39
N GLU A 156 -15.18 -4.86 19.65
CA GLU A 156 -15.94 -6.13 19.67
C GLU A 156 -15.61 -7.03 20.86
N VAL A 157 -14.57 -6.70 21.64
CA VAL A 157 -14.06 -7.55 22.73
C VAL A 157 -14.58 -7.07 24.08
N GLN A 158 -15.12 -7.98 24.87
CA GLN A 158 -15.41 -7.73 26.28
C GLN A 158 -14.10 -7.71 27.06
N VAL A 159 -13.82 -6.60 27.74
CA VAL A 159 -12.63 -6.47 28.60
C VAL A 159 -12.78 -7.43 29.78
N PRO A 160 -11.78 -8.29 30.05
CA PRO A 160 -11.83 -9.23 31.17
C PRO A 160 -11.92 -8.53 32.53
N GLU A 161 -12.63 -9.14 33.47
CA GLU A 161 -12.79 -8.59 34.82
C GLU A 161 -11.44 -8.44 35.54
N GLU A 162 -10.48 -9.31 35.25
CA GLU A 162 -9.13 -9.24 35.79
C GLU A 162 -8.33 -8.01 35.33
N HIS A 163 -8.72 -7.39 34.21
CA HIS A 163 -8.09 -6.18 33.67
C HIS A 163 -8.75 -4.89 34.18
N LEU A 164 -9.93 -5.01 34.81
CA LEU A 164 -10.75 -3.87 35.19
C LEU A 164 -10.45 -3.36 36.60
N GLU A 165 -10.58 -2.05 36.74
CA GLU A 165 -10.59 -1.34 38.01
C GLU A 165 -11.95 -1.48 38.71
N VAL A 166 -12.01 -1.18 40.01
CA VAL A 166 -13.28 -1.22 40.77
C VAL A 166 -14.33 -0.25 40.20
N CYS A 167 -15.61 -0.64 40.32
CA CYS A 167 -16.72 0.23 39.97
C CYS A 167 -16.90 1.33 41.04
N ARG A 168 -16.46 2.55 40.70
CA ARG A 168 -16.68 3.77 41.51
C ARG A 168 -17.94 4.46 41.03
N THR A 169 -18.90 4.68 41.93
CA THR A 169 -20.16 5.35 41.59
C THR A 169 -20.44 6.52 42.50
N CYS A 170 -21.20 7.48 41.98
CA CYS A 170 -21.78 8.59 42.71
C CYS A 170 -23.29 8.59 42.48
N ASN A 171 -24.07 9.02 43.48
CA ASN A 171 -25.47 9.36 43.26
C ASN A 171 -25.63 10.49 42.21
N ALA A 172 -26.85 10.70 41.73
CA ALA A 172 -27.14 11.69 40.68
C ALA A 172 -26.71 13.14 41.02
N THR A 173 -26.50 13.46 42.29
CA THR A 173 -26.05 14.79 42.76
C THR A 173 -24.53 14.89 42.96
N GLY A 174 -23.78 13.81 42.81
CA GLY A 174 -22.32 13.76 43.00
C GLY A 174 -21.86 13.81 44.47
N MET A 175 -22.80 13.77 45.42
CA MET A 175 -22.52 13.97 46.86
C MET A 175 -22.18 12.66 47.57
N ASP A 176 -22.88 11.58 47.24
CA ASP A 176 -22.65 10.26 47.83
C ASP A 176 -21.90 9.39 46.83
N CYS A 177 -20.61 9.19 47.06
CA CYS A 177 -19.78 8.40 46.17
C CYS A 177 -18.99 7.35 46.93
N GLY A 178 -18.92 6.16 46.34
CA GLY A 178 -18.27 5.01 46.93
C GLY A 178 -17.89 4.00 45.87
N VAL A 179 -17.51 2.82 46.35
CA VAL A 179 -17.19 1.66 45.52
C VAL A 179 -18.35 0.68 45.67
N GLN A 180 -19.00 0.32 44.56
CA GLN A 180 -20.13 -0.63 44.58
C GLN A 180 -19.64 -2.08 44.80
N ASP A 181 -18.53 -2.45 44.17
CA ASP A 181 -17.87 -3.75 44.34
C ASP A 181 -16.37 -3.54 44.59
N PRO A 182 -15.84 -3.99 45.74
CA PRO A 182 -14.42 -3.88 46.06
C PRO A 182 -13.54 -4.89 45.29
N SER A 183 -14.11 -5.77 44.47
CA SER A 183 -13.34 -6.73 43.67
C SER A 183 -12.54 -6.00 42.57
N VAL A 184 -11.26 -5.75 42.86
CA VAL A 184 -10.31 -5.16 41.93
C VAL A 184 -9.61 -6.25 41.12
N GLY A 185 -9.55 -6.10 39.80
CA GLY A 185 -8.72 -6.97 38.98
C GLY A 185 -7.23 -6.82 39.30
N PRO A 186 -6.42 -7.88 39.17
CA PRO A 186 -4.96 -7.77 39.28
C PRO A 186 -4.39 -6.69 38.33
N GLY A 187 -5.05 -6.42 37.21
CA GLY A 187 -4.60 -5.49 36.18
C GLY A 187 -3.56 -6.14 35.27
N ILE A 188 -3.12 -5.38 34.27
CA ILE A 188 -2.09 -5.82 33.33
C ILE A 188 -0.72 -5.34 33.80
N GLU A 189 0.13 -6.27 34.19
CA GLU A 189 1.55 -6.01 34.47
C GLU A 189 2.38 -6.01 33.18
N ASP A 190 3.54 -5.35 33.23
CA ASP A 190 4.56 -5.35 32.17
C ASP A 190 4.14 -4.94 30.75
N ALA A 191 3.00 -4.26 30.61
CA ALA A 191 2.58 -3.65 29.35
C ALA A 191 2.54 -2.12 29.43
N ASP A 192 2.64 -1.46 28.27
CA ASP A 192 2.39 -0.03 28.14
C ASP A 192 1.15 0.27 27.28
N PHE A 193 0.72 -0.71 26.49
CA PHE A 193 -0.50 -0.70 25.71
C PHE A 193 -1.08 -2.12 25.65
N VAL A 194 -2.40 -2.26 25.77
CA VAL A 194 -3.09 -3.56 25.66
C VAL A 194 -3.96 -3.56 24.42
N PHE A 195 -3.81 -4.59 23.58
CA PHE A 195 -4.46 -4.69 22.30
C PHE A 195 -5.37 -5.92 22.25
N TYR A 196 -6.67 -5.68 22.25
CA TYR A 196 -7.70 -6.70 22.22
C TYR A 196 -8.01 -7.09 20.78
N VAL A 197 -7.80 -8.36 20.44
CA VAL A 197 -7.92 -8.87 19.07
C VAL A 197 -9.11 -9.80 18.96
N SER A 198 -10.00 -9.50 18.03
CA SER A 198 -11.11 -10.36 17.61
C SER A 198 -10.99 -10.79 16.15
N ALA A 199 -11.70 -11.85 15.80
CA ALA A 199 -11.85 -12.30 14.42
C ALA A 199 -13.32 -12.58 14.10
N MET A 200 -14.12 -11.50 14.01
CA MET A 200 -15.56 -11.57 13.79
C MET A 200 -15.94 -10.98 12.44
N GLU A 201 -16.87 -11.65 11.74
CA GLU A 201 -17.46 -11.11 10.52
C GLU A 201 -18.55 -10.09 10.91
N THR A 202 -18.21 -8.80 10.80
CA THR A 202 -19.05 -7.67 11.24
C THR A 202 -19.58 -6.90 10.03
N GLU A 203 -20.54 -5.98 10.23
CA GLU A 203 -21.03 -5.13 9.14
C GLU A 203 -19.90 -4.33 8.48
N ARG A 204 -18.86 -3.95 9.24
CA ARG A 204 -17.67 -3.27 8.72
C ARG A 204 -16.86 -4.14 7.76
N CYS A 205 -16.84 -5.46 7.96
CA CYS A 205 -16.15 -6.38 7.06
C CYS A 205 -16.83 -6.47 5.69
N HIS A 206 -18.15 -6.24 5.62
CA HIS A 206 -18.91 -6.21 4.37
C HIS A 206 -18.85 -4.85 3.64
N LYS A 207 -18.31 -3.80 4.29
CA LYS A 207 -18.11 -2.48 3.68
C LYS A 207 -16.72 -2.44 3.05
N GLY A 208 -16.69 -2.33 1.72
CA GLY A 208 -15.44 -2.37 0.96
C GLY A 208 -14.74 -3.72 1.02
N LEU A 209 -13.47 -3.76 0.58
CA LEU A 209 -12.60 -4.93 0.70
C LEU A 209 -11.78 -4.84 2.01
N THR A 210 -12.48 -4.56 3.12
CA THR A 210 -11.88 -4.38 4.45
C THR A 210 -11.32 -5.70 4.96
N VAL A 211 -10.04 -5.70 5.37
CA VAL A 211 -9.34 -6.89 5.88
C VAL A 211 -9.29 -6.89 7.40
N ALA A 212 -9.09 -5.71 7.98
CA ALA A 212 -9.06 -5.48 9.40
C ALA A 212 -9.49 -4.03 9.68
N TYR A 213 -9.86 -3.75 10.91
CA TYR A 213 -10.00 -2.39 11.41
C TYR A 213 -9.57 -2.34 12.87
N ALA A 214 -9.01 -1.21 13.30
CA ALA A 214 -8.61 -1.01 14.69
C ALA A 214 -8.84 0.41 15.20
N ALA A 215 -8.98 0.53 16.51
CA ALA A 215 -9.13 1.82 17.18
C ALA A 215 -8.64 1.74 18.62
N HIS A 216 -8.39 2.91 19.22
CA HIS A 216 -8.19 2.99 20.66
C HIS A 216 -9.54 2.95 21.38
N CYS A 217 -9.55 2.45 22.62
CA CYS A 217 -10.76 2.40 23.44
C CYS A 217 -10.56 3.04 24.82
N GLN A 218 -9.33 3.12 25.35
CA GLN A 218 -9.06 3.85 26.59
C GLN A 218 -7.79 4.71 26.56
N GLN A 219 -7.84 5.86 27.24
CA GLN A 219 -6.73 6.81 27.38
C GLN A 219 -6.39 7.08 28.86
N GLU A 220 -5.10 7.18 29.16
CA GLU A 220 -4.64 7.49 30.52
C GLU A 220 -4.83 8.96 30.91
N ALA A 221 -4.91 9.23 32.21
CA ALA A 221 -5.38 10.49 32.76
C ALA A 221 -4.39 11.67 32.66
N VAL A 222 -3.09 11.41 32.57
CA VAL A 222 -2.05 12.44 32.74
C VAL A 222 -1.61 13.05 31.41
N LEU A 223 -1.24 12.20 30.44
CA LEU A 223 -0.74 12.59 29.12
C LEU A 223 -1.75 12.30 27.99
N ASP A 224 -2.94 11.81 28.32
CA ASP A 224 -3.97 11.40 27.35
C ASP A 224 -3.50 10.32 26.36
N ARG A 225 -2.45 9.57 26.71
CA ARG A 225 -1.91 8.53 25.82
C ARG A 225 -2.93 7.39 25.69
N PRO A 226 -3.17 6.85 24.48
CA PRO A 226 -3.86 5.58 24.31
C PRO A 226 -3.12 4.48 25.07
N ILE A 227 -3.84 3.74 25.90
CA ILE A 227 -3.30 2.62 26.70
C ILE A 227 -4.04 1.30 26.45
N ALA A 228 -5.21 1.37 25.82
CA ALA A 228 -5.90 0.20 25.31
C ALA A 228 -6.53 0.50 23.96
N GLY A 229 -6.53 -0.49 23.08
CA GLY A 229 -7.22 -0.47 21.80
C GLY A 229 -7.64 -1.87 21.39
N HIS A 230 -8.34 -1.94 20.27
CA HIS A 230 -8.81 -3.20 19.71
C HIS A 230 -8.51 -3.28 18.21
N ALA A 231 -8.42 -4.51 17.71
CA ALA A 231 -8.50 -4.83 16.30
C ALA A 231 -9.51 -5.94 16.07
N ASN A 232 -10.23 -5.87 14.96
CA ASN A 232 -11.01 -6.99 14.45
C ASN A 232 -10.47 -7.39 13.07
N LEU A 233 -10.12 -8.66 12.92
CA LEU A 233 -9.72 -9.27 11.66
C LEU A 233 -10.94 -9.89 10.98
N CYS A 234 -11.22 -9.52 9.73
CA CYS A 234 -12.38 -10.04 9.00
C CYS A 234 -12.08 -11.45 8.45
N PRO A 235 -12.67 -12.54 8.99
CA PRO A 235 -12.23 -13.90 8.69
C PRO A 235 -12.27 -14.27 7.20
N ASP A 236 -13.24 -13.75 6.44
CA ASP A 236 -13.41 -14.06 5.02
C ASP A 236 -12.39 -13.33 4.11
N SER A 237 -11.82 -12.23 4.61
CA SER A 237 -10.82 -11.43 3.90
C SER A 237 -9.37 -11.88 4.16
N ILE A 238 -9.14 -12.76 5.14
CA ILE A 238 -7.81 -13.28 5.47
C ILE A 238 -7.38 -14.32 4.41
N SER A 239 -6.34 -13.99 3.67
CA SER A 239 -5.74 -14.87 2.67
C SER A 239 -4.48 -15.54 3.21
N THR A 240 -4.39 -16.86 3.10
CA THR A 240 -3.23 -17.65 3.51
C THR A 240 -2.17 -17.80 2.41
N LYS A 241 -2.36 -17.13 1.28
CA LYS A 241 -1.42 -17.19 0.14
C LYS A 241 -0.14 -16.43 0.47
N PRO A 242 1.05 -17.01 0.22
CA PRO A 242 2.33 -16.34 0.47
C PRO A 242 2.46 -14.97 -0.20
N GLN A 243 1.90 -14.81 -1.41
CA GLN A 243 1.97 -13.55 -2.17
C GLN A 243 1.13 -12.42 -1.56
N GLU A 244 0.21 -12.72 -0.63
CA GLU A 244 -0.64 -11.73 0.03
C GLU A 244 -0.23 -11.47 1.48
N LEU A 245 0.77 -12.20 1.99
CA LEU A 245 1.26 -12.09 3.36
C LEU A 245 1.79 -10.69 3.67
N GLU A 246 2.62 -10.12 2.79
CA GLU A 246 3.21 -8.80 2.98
C GLU A 246 2.12 -7.70 3.06
N ILE A 247 1.09 -7.80 2.22
CA ILE A 247 -0.05 -6.89 2.22
C ILE A 247 -0.84 -7.02 3.53
N LEU A 248 -1.13 -8.25 3.97
CA LEU A 248 -1.83 -8.50 5.24
C LEU A 248 -1.03 -7.98 6.43
N LEU A 249 0.27 -8.26 6.48
CA LEU A 249 1.17 -7.78 7.52
C LEU A 249 1.21 -6.26 7.56
N SER A 250 1.32 -5.60 6.40
CA SER A 250 1.28 -4.14 6.32
C SER A 250 -0.06 -3.57 6.76
N THR A 251 -1.18 -4.22 6.39
CA THR A 251 -2.52 -3.79 6.83
C THR A 251 -2.64 -3.86 8.35
N VAL A 252 -2.19 -4.94 8.99
CA VAL A 252 -2.25 -5.05 10.47
C VAL A 252 -1.36 -4.01 11.15
N LYS A 253 -0.18 -3.71 10.61
CA LYS A 253 0.67 -2.61 11.11
C LYS A 253 -0.04 -1.26 11.00
N HIS A 254 -0.75 -1.00 9.90
CA HIS A 254 -1.51 0.22 9.65
C HIS A 254 -2.62 0.40 10.68
N GLU A 255 -3.39 -0.67 10.91
CA GLU A 255 -4.45 -0.68 11.92
C GLU A 255 -3.91 -0.45 13.34
N ILE A 256 -2.81 -1.09 13.72
CA ILE A 256 -2.16 -0.83 15.02
C ILE A 256 -1.81 0.66 15.15
N LEU A 257 -1.35 1.32 14.08
CA LEU A 257 -1.00 2.73 14.13
C LEU A 257 -2.18 3.64 14.43
N HIS A 258 -3.36 3.34 13.88
CA HIS A 258 -4.60 4.07 14.19
C HIS A 258 -4.96 3.97 15.68
N ALA A 259 -4.76 2.79 16.28
CA ALA A 259 -4.99 2.58 17.71
C ALA A 259 -3.93 3.26 18.59
N LEU A 260 -2.70 3.42 18.10
CA LEU A 260 -1.61 4.06 18.84
C LEU A 260 -1.61 5.59 18.75
N GLY A 261 -2.01 6.20 17.63
CA GLY A 261 -1.95 7.66 17.55
C GLY A 261 -2.43 8.37 16.29
N PHE A 262 -2.43 7.74 15.12
CA PHE A 262 -2.84 8.41 13.89
C PHE A 262 -4.35 8.27 13.68
N SER A 263 -5.14 9.12 14.34
CA SER A 263 -6.60 9.07 14.25
C SER A 263 -7.22 10.42 14.58
N VAL A 264 -8.31 10.78 13.88
CA VAL A 264 -9.09 12.02 14.09
C VAL A 264 -9.50 12.20 15.56
N SER A 265 -9.89 11.11 16.20
CA SER A 265 -10.25 11.07 17.62
C SER A 265 -9.09 11.37 18.59
N LEU A 266 -7.83 11.35 18.13
CA LEU A 266 -6.62 11.51 18.93
C LEU A 266 -5.86 12.83 18.68
N PHE A 267 -6.02 13.48 17.52
CA PHE A 267 -5.26 14.70 17.18
C PHE A 267 -5.40 15.82 18.21
N ALA A 268 -6.60 16.01 18.77
CA ALA A 268 -6.84 17.03 19.80
C ALA A 268 -6.13 16.72 21.13
N PHE A 269 -5.58 15.53 21.30
CA PHE A 269 -4.87 15.09 22.50
C PHE A 269 -3.35 15.16 22.38
N TYR A 270 -2.81 15.52 21.21
CA TYR A 270 -1.37 15.66 21.02
C TYR A 270 -0.75 16.68 21.95
N ARG A 271 0.52 16.44 22.28
CA ARG A 271 1.30 17.22 23.24
C ARG A 271 2.63 17.65 22.65
N ASP A 272 3.15 18.76 23.15
CA ASP A 272 4.52 19.18 22.83
C ASP A 272 5.56 18.27 23.50
N ALA A 273 6.84 18.53 23.21
CA ALA A 273 7.95 17.76 23.76
C ALA A 273 8.04 17.82 25.30
N ASP A 274 7.51 18.87 25.92
CA ASP A 274 7.45 19.06 27.37
C ASP A 274 6.21 18.38 28.00
N GLY A 275 5.35 17.79 27.18
CA GLY A 275 4.13 17.11 27.59
C GLY A 275 2.95 18.05 27.85
N ASN A 276 2.98 19.30 27.39
CA ASN A 276 1.85 20.21 27.46
C ASN A 276 0.87 19.96 26.31
N PRO A 277 -0.45 20.09 26.53
CA PRO A 277 -1.43 19.99 25.46
C PRO A 277 -1.19 21.01 24.34
N LEU A 278 -1.17 20.57 23.09
CA LEU A 278 -1.14 21.47 21.94
C LEU A 278 -2.50 22.16 21.73
N THR A 279 -3.58 21.50 22.14
CA THR A 279 -4.96 21.98 22.03
C THR A 279 -5.48 22.48 23.38
N PRO A 280 -6.16 23.64 23.43
CA PRO A 280 -6.81 24.14 24.65
C PRO A 280 -7.78 23.12 25.27
N ARG A 281 -7.88 23.12 26.60
CA ARG A 281 -8.75 22.22 27.37
C ARG A 281 -9.90 23.03 27.99
N GLU A 282 -11.08 22.41 28.09
CA GLU A 282 -12.22 22.90 28.86
C GLU A 282 -12.03 22.61 30.37
N ASP A 283 -12.99 23.04 31.20
CA ASP A 283 -12.96 22.81 32.66
C ASP A 283 -12.93 21.32 33.05
N ASN A 284 -13.42 20.45 32.16
CA ASN A 284 -13.38 18.99 32.30
C ASN A 284 -11.98 18.39 32.00
N GLY A 285 -11.00 19.21 31.61
CA GLY A 285 -9.64 18.77 31.26
C GLY A 285 -9.50 18.17 29.86
N LYS A 286 -10.54 18.19 29.02
CA LYS A 286 -10.56 17.64 27.66
C LYS A 286 -10.76 18.75 26.62
N PRO A 287 -10.40 18.54 25.34
CA PRO A 287 -10.70 19.52 24.28
C PRO A 287 -12.20 19.67 24.06
N LEU A 288 -12.56 20.76 23.38
CA LEU A 288 -13.92 21.00 22.90
C LEU A 288 -14.41 19.81 22.07
N LEU A 289 -15.65 19.38 22.30
CA LEU A 289 -16.31 18.38 21.47
C LEU A 289 -16.86 19.02 20.20
N ASN A 290 -16.50 18.47 19.03
CA ASN A 290 -17.11 18.83 17.76
C ASN A 290 -18.23 17.83 17.43
N GLU A 291 -19.48 18.28 17.56
CA GLU A 291 -20.67 17.43 17.31
C GLU A 291 -20.78 16.97 15.86
N ARG A 292 -20.25 17.73 14.90
CA ARG A 292 -20.32 17.37 13.48
C ARG A 292 -19.33 16.28 13.12
N LEU A 293 -18.10 16.37 13.66
CA LEU A 293 -17.05 15.37 13.47
C LEU A 293 -17.23 14.13 14.37
N GLN A 294 -18.11 14.22 15.38
CA GLN A 294 -18.19 13.22 16.45
C GLN A 294 -16.80 12.94 17.05
N ALA A 295 -15.99 13.98 17.23
CA ALA A 295 -14.61 13.89 17.72
C ALA A 295 -14.22 15.17 18.47
N ARG A 296 -13.10 15.14 19.18
CA ARG A 296 -12.56 16.31 19.89
C ARG A 296 -11.87 17.24 18.90
N GLN A 297 -12.16 18.53 18.98
CA GLN A 297 -11.62 19.55 18.07
C GLN A 297 -10.14 19.81 18.39
N TRP A 298 -9.26 19.62 17.41
CA TRP A 298 -7.84 19.97 17.50
C TRP A 298 -7.64 21.47 17.28
N SER A 299 -6.45 21.97 17.64
CA SER A 299 -6.01 23.34 17.35
C SER A 299 -5.23 23.46 16.04
N GLU A 300 -5.07 24.70 15.56
CA GLU A 300 -4.22 25.10 14.44
C GLU A 300 -2.73 24.78 14.61
N LYS A 301 -2.29 24.34 15.80
CA LYS A 301 -0.93 23.83 16.03
C LYS A 301 -0.76 22.38 15.61
N VAL A 302 -1.86 21.65 15.42
CA VAL A 302 -1.84 20.22 15.05
C VAL A 302 -2.22 20.10 13.58
N ILE A 303 -3.42 20.55 13.22
CA ILE A 303 -3.89 20.58 11.84
C ILE A 303 -4.34 21.99 11.49
N LYS A 304 -3.93 22.44 10.31
CA LYS A 304 -4.25 23.75 9.75
C LYS A 304 -4.86 23.61 8.38
N THR A 305 -5.94 24.34 8.14
CA THR A 305 -6.55 24.46 6.82
C THR A 305 -5.86 25.56 6.01
N VAL A 306 -5.48 25.25 4.78
CA VAL A 306 -4.85 26.21 3.85
C VAL A 306 -5.56 26.17 2.49
N VAL A 307 -5.75 27.33 1.88
CA VAL A 307 -6.29 27.44 0.52
C VAL A 307 -5.12 27.59 -0.46
N ARG A 308 -5.05 26.69 -1.45
CA ARG A 308 -4.17 26.78 -2.62
C ARG A 308 -4.92 27.53 -3.74
N PRO A 309 -4.61 28.81 -4.00
CA PRO A 309 -5.31 29.57 -5.03
C PRO A 309 -4.84 29.18 -6.43
N LYS A 310 -5.69 29.40 -7.43
CA LYS A 310 -5.35 29.17 -8.86
C LYS A 310 -4.95 27.73 -9.18
N TRP A 311 -5.52 26.75 -8.48
CA TRP A 311 -5.35 25.33 -8.75
C TRP A 311 -5.80 25.02 -10.18
N ARG A 312 -4.86 24.66 -11.07
CA ARG A 312 -5.18 24.42 -12.48
C ARG A 312 -5.95 23.12 -12.66
N VAL A 313 -6.98 23.21 -13.49
CA VAL A 313 -7.83 22.08 -13.90
C VAL A 313 -8.08 22.18 -15.40
N HIS A 314 -8.77 21.21 -15.98
CA HIS A 314 -9.17 21.26 -17.38
C HIS A 314 -9.89 22.58 -17.70
N GLY A 315 -9.34 23.34 -18.66
CA GLY A 315 -9.95 24.56 -19.16
C GLY A 315 -10.08 25.73 -18.15
N GLY A 316 -9.47 25.67 -16.96
CA GLY A 316 -9.66 26.71 -15.95
C GLY A 316 -8.79 26.60 -14.69
N VAL A 317 -9.18 27.36 -13.67
CA VAL A 317 -8.57 27.33 -12.33
C VAL A 317 -9.65 27.35 -11.26
N VAL A 318 -9.38 26.72 -10.13
CA VAL A 318 -10.23 26.72 -8.92
C VAL A 318 -9.40 27.06 -7.69
N ASP A 319 -10.06 27.38 -6.58
CA ASP A 319 -9.40 27.43 -5.29
C ASP A 319 -9.57 26.07 -4.60
N ARG A 320 -8.48 25.51 -4.06
CA ARG A 320 -8.50 24.22 -3.37
C ARG A 320 -8.21 24.40 -1.89
N GLU A 321 -9.11 23.90 -1.04
CA GLU A 321 -8.86 23.81 0.40
C GLU A 321 -8.10 22.51 0.70
N VAL A 322 -7.08 22.58 1.55
CA VAL A 322 -6.23 21.45 1.94
C VAL A 322 -6.02 21.46 3.46
N GLN A 323 -6.09 20.29 4.08
CA GLN A 323 -5.85 20.10 5.51
C GLN A 323 -4.41 19.62 5.73
N LEU A 324 -3.64 20.34 6.54
CA LEU A 324 -2.21 20.05 6.75
C LEU A 324 -1.93 19.64 8.18
N MET A 325 -1.21 18.54 8.39
CA MET A 325 -0.53 18.24 9.65
C MET A 325 0.70 19.15 9.79
N VAL A 326 0.65 20.07 10.75
CA VAL A 326 1.66 21.15 10.91
C VAL A 326 2.56 20.97 12.14
N THR A 327 2.59 19.77 12.71
CA THR A 327 3.43 19.47 13.87
C THR A 327 4.92 19.53 13.51
N PRO A 328 5.82 19.88 14.46
CA PRO A 328 7.17 20.34 14.13
C PRO A 328 8.03 19.34 13.36
N ARG A 329 8.01 18.05 13.71
CA ARG A 329 8.83 17.02 13.04
C ARG A 329 8.20 16.60 11.72
N VAL A 330 6.87 16.53 11.65
CA VAL A 330 6.17 16.30 10.38
C VAL A 330 6.56 17.37 9.36
N VAL A 331 6.53 18.65 9.76
CA VAL A 331 6.98 19.78 8.92
C VAL A 331 8.44 19.61 8.51
N GLN A 332 9.32 19.23 9.43
CA GLN A 332 10.73 19.01 9.13
C GLN A 332 10.93 17.88 8.09
N GLU A 333 10.29 16.73 8.28
CA GLU A 333 10.44 15.58 7.40
C GLU A 333 9.84 15.82 6.01
N VAL A 334 8.68 16.49 5.88
CA VAL A 334 8.14 16.82 4.54
C VAL A 334 9.01 17.82 3.79
N ARG A 335 9.58 18.82 4.49
CA ARG A 335 10.51 19.77 3.86
C ARG A 335 11.75 19.08 3.33
N ASN A 336 12.29 18.14 4.11
CA ASN A 336 13.45 17.34 3.72
C ASN A 336 13.11 16.38 2.57
N HIS A 337 11.95 15.72 2.63
CA HIS A 337 11.50 14.75 1.63
C HIS A 337 11.32 15.39 0.25
N PHE A 338 10.54 16.46 0.16
CA PHE A 338 10.28 17.15 -1.11
C PHE A 338 11.40 18.11 -1.53
N ASN A 339 12.39 18.36 -0.67
CA ASN A 339 13.40 19.42 -0.84
C ASN A 339 12.75 20.80 -1.04
N CYS A 340 11.83 21.16 -0.13
CA CYS A 340 11.12 22.43 -0.17
C CYS A 340 11.04 23.03 1.25
N SER A 341 11.84 24.06 1.54
CA SER A 341 11.93 24.66 2.88
C SER A 341 10.70 25.48 3.31
N THR A 342 9.82 25.82 2.36
CA THR A 342 8.66 26.69 2.59
C THR A 342 7.37 25.93 2.88
N LEU A 343 7.34 24.59 2.77
CA LEU A 343 6.15 23.80 3.07
C LEU A 343 5.67 24.04 4.50
N GLU A 344 4.37 24.21 4.68
CA GLU A 344 3.76 24.52 5.96
C GLU A 344 3.44 23.27 6.79
N GLY A 345 3.28 22.12 6.14
CA GLY A 345 2.89 20.85 6.76
C GLY A 345 2.72 19.73 5.73
N ALA A 346 2.35 18.54 6.20
CA ALA A 346 2.03 17.39 5.37
C ALA A 346 0.52 17.37 5.03
N GLU A 347 0.16 17.15 3.77
CA GLU A 347 -1.24 17.04 3.36
C GLU A 347 -1.89 15.77 3.93
N LEU A 348 -3.07 15.94 4.52
CA LEU A 348 -3.95 14.86 4.94
C LEU A 348 -4.99 14.61 3.86
N GLU A 349 -5.39 13.36 3.72
CA GLU A 349 -6.38 12.90 2.76
C GLU A 349 -7.71 13.67 2.90
N ASP A 350 -8.22 14.18 1.78
CA ASP A 350 -9.48 14.95 1.71
C ASP A 350 -10.62 14.18 1.01
N GLN A 351 -10.34 12.99 0.46
CA GLN A 351 -11.31 12.13 -0.22
C GLN A 351 -11.60 10.81 0.52
N GLY A 352 -12.51 10.04 -0.05
CA GLY A 352 -12.92 8.72 0.44
C GLY A 352 -14.21 8.74 1.25
N GLU A 353 -14.47 7.66 1.97
CA GLU A 353 -15.61 7.56 2.89
C GLU A 353 -15.30 8.33 4.19
N GLU A 354 -16.29 8.46 5.09
CA GLU A 354 -16.15 9.17 6.38
C GLU A 354 -14.96 8.67 7.22
N GLY A 355 -14.48 7.44 6.98
CA GLY A 355 -13.31 6.86 7.64
C GLY A 355 -11.96 7.03 6.94
N THR A 356 -11.90 7.62 5.75
CA THR A 356 -10.64 7.76 4.99
C THR A 356 -10.05 9.16 5.14
N ALA A 357 -10.89 10.20 5.09
CA ALA A 357 -10.44 11.59 5.19
C ALA A 357 -9.83 11.91 6.57
N LEU A 358 -8.79 12.74 6.59
CA LEU A 358 -8.03 13.22 7.76
C LEU A 358 -7.26 12.17 8.57
N THR A 359 -7.58 10.89 8.45
CA THR A 359 -6.94 9.78 9.17
C THR A 359 -5.75 9.19 8.40
N HIS A 360 -5.50 9.68 7.19
CA HIS A 360 -4.46 9.20 6.28
C HIS A 360 -3.67 10.35 5.68
N TRP A 361 -2.49 10.04 5.16
CA TRP A 361 -1.74 10.95 4.30
C TRP A 361 -2.38 11.07 2.92
N GLU A 362 -2.32 12.27 2.33
CA GLU A 362 -2.82 12.56 0.99
C GLU A 362 -2.11 11.69 -0.06
N LYS A 363 -2.87 10.83 -0.75
CA LYS A 363 -2.28 9.83 -1.62
C LYS A 363 -1.64 10.45 -2.86
N ARG A 364 -2.13 11.58 -3.38
CA ARG A 364 -1.50 12.26 -4.53
C ARG A 364 -0.03 12.57 -4.30
N VAL A 365 0.34 13.01 -3.09
CA VAL A 365 1.72 13.47 -2.79
C VAL A 365 2.55 12.44 -2.03
N PHE A 366 1.94 11.39 -1.46
CA PHE A 366 2.64 10.36 -0.68
C PHE A 366 2.47 8.91 -1.21
N GLU A 367 1.54 8.66 -2.14
CA GLU A 367 1.27 7.41 -2.86
C GLU A 367 1.46 6.09 -2.07
N ASN A 368 2.66 5.53 -2.03
CA ASN A 368 2.97 4.26 -1.38
C ASN A 368 3.41 4.39 0.08
N GLU A 369 3.30 5.57 0.69
CA GLU A 369 3.36 5.70 2.14
C GLU A 369 2.29 4.79 2.78
N ALA A 370 2.70 4.01 3.77
CA ALA A 370 1.88 2.96 4.36
C ALA A 370 0.59 3.48 5.03
N MET A 371 0.52 4.75 5.39
CA MET A 371 -0.65 5.41 5.98
C MET A 371 -1.45 6.24 4.98
N THR A 372 -1.38 5.94 3.68
CA THR A 372 -2.37 6.40 2.69
C THR A 372 -3.63 5.53 2.73
N GLY A 373 -4.79 6.09 2.35
CA GLY A 373 -6.10 5.42 2.49
C GLY A 373 -6.37 4.22 1.57
N THR A 374 -5.41 3.80 0.74
CA THR A 374 -5.53 2.56 -0.05
C THR A 374 -4.18 1.98 -0.43
N HIS A 375 -4.08 0.65 -0.40
CA HIS A 375 -2.92 -0.09 -0.89
C HIS A 375 -2.96 -0.24 -2.42
N THR A 376 -1.95 0.32 -3.08
CA THR A 376 -1.79 0.31 -4.55
C THR A 376 -0.49 -0.35 -5.00
N GLN A 377 0.55 -0.31 -4.18
CA GLN A 377 1.93 -0.78 -4.43
C GLN A 377 2.57 -1.20 -3.09
N ASN A 378 3.87 -1.51 -3.10
CA ASN A 378 4.65 -1.83 -1.90
C ASN A 378 4.57 -0.72 -0.84
N PRO A 379 3.95 -0.98 0.33
CA PRO A 379 3.73 0.04 1.36
C PRO A 379 5.01 0.36 2.13
N VAL A 380 5.26 1.66 2.36
CA VAL A 380 6.48 2.19 2.98
C VAL A 380 6.14 2.89 4.30
N TYR A 381 6.64 2.35 5.41
CA TYR A 381 6.61 3.03 6.71
C TYR A 381 7.76 4.03 6.77
N SER A 382 7.48 5.26 6.36
CA SER A 382 8.50 6.27 6.13
C SER A 382 8.87 7.07 7.40
N ARG A 383 9.90 7.92 7.28
CA ARG A 383 10.25 8.89 8.32
C ARG A 383 9.08 9.84 8.65
N LEU A 384 8.19 10.11 7.70
CA LEU A 384 7.03 10.97 7.89
C LEU A 384 6.06 10.40 8.94
N THR A 385 5.69 9.13 8.79
CA THR A 385 4.78 8.44 9.73
C THR A 385 5.41 8.32 11.12
N LEU A 386 6.69 7.99 11.20
CA LEU A 386 7.41 7.98 12.47
C LEU A 386 7.48 9.36 13.13
N ALA A 387 7.64 10.43 12.35
CA ALA A 387 7.62 11.80 12.84
C ALA A 387 6.26 12.20 13.42
N LEU A 388 5.15 11.80 12.78
CA LEU A 388 3.82 11.99 13.35
C LEU A 388 3.69 11.28 14.70
N MET A 389 4.18 10.03 14.80
CA MET A 389 4.11 9.28 16.06
C MET A 389 4.93 9.93 17.18
N GLU A 390 6.08 10.52 16.86
CA GLU A 390 6.86 11.28 17.84
C GLU A 390 6.20 12.62 18.21
N ASP A 391 5.56 13.29 17.24
CA ASP A 391 4.84 14.55 17.46
C ASP A 391 3.50 14.40 18.21
N THR A 392 3.04 13.16 18.45
CA THR A 392 1.96 12.93 19.44
C THR A 392 2.36 13.40 20.85
N GLY A 393 3.66 13.44 21.15
CA GLY A 393 4.21 13.69 22.48
C GLY A 393 4.20 12.47 23.41
N TRP A 394 3.64 11.35 22.95
CA TRP A 394 3.55 10.10 23.71
C TRP A 394 4.76 9.20 23.53
N TYR A 395 5.34 9.23 22.33
CA TYR A 395 6.41 8.33 21.92
C TYR A 395 7.66 9.11 21.49
N ARG A 396 8.79 8.39 21.44
CA ARG A 396 9.97 8.80 20.68
C ARG A 396 10.19 7.80 19.57
N ALA A 397 10.38 8.25 18.33
CA ALA A 397 10.51 7.34 17.21
C ALA A 397 11.97 6.90 16.99
N ASN A 398 12.14 5.63 16.68
CA ASN A 398 13.38 5.07 16.19
C ASN A 398 13.42 5.16 14.66
N TYR A 399 13.97 6.25 14.14
CA TYR A 399 14.05 6.49 12.70
C TYR A 399 14.95 5.50 11.93
N SER A 400 15.72 4.62 12.60
CA SER A 400 16.43 3.55 11.89
C SER A 400 15.48 2.50 11.31
N MET A 401 14.24 2.42 11.82
CA MET A 401 13.19 1.55 11.31
C MET A 401 12.47 2.14 10.09
N ALA A 402 12.72 3.42 9.76
CA ALA A 402 12.08 4.07 8.63
C ALA A 402 12.57 3.50 7.30
N GLN A 403 11.61 3.17 6.43
CA GLN A 403 11.89 2.80 5.06
C GLN A 403 12.00 4.04 4.16
N PRO A 404 12.83 4.01 3.10
CA PRO A 404 12.96 5.14 2.19
C PRO A 404 11.71 5.28 1.31
N LEU A 405 11.01 6.42 1.44
CA LEU A 405 9.98 6.82 0.49
C LEU A 405 10.64 7.51 -0.70
N THR A 406 10.44 6.99 -1.91
CA THR A 406 10.98 7.56 -3.16
C THR A 406 9.98 8.48 -3.84
N TRP A 407 8.69 8.17 -3.74
CA TRP A 407 7.61 8.98 -4.31
C TRP A 407 7.69 10.45 -3.87
N GLY A 408 7.72 11.37 -4.84
CA GLY A 408 7.77 12.81 -4.55
C GLY A 408 9.12 13.35 -4.07
N ARG A 409 10.10 12.48 -3.80
CA ARG A 409 11.36 12.89 -3.18
C ARG A 409 12.13 13.87 -4.07
N ASN A 410 12.54 15.00 -3.50
CA ASN A 410 13.26 16.08 -4.19
C ASN A 410 12.52 16.71 -5.40
N LEU A 411 11.21 16.51 -5.56
CA LEU A 411 10.46 17.08 -6.69
C LEU A 411 10.10 18.57 -6.52
N GLY A 412 10.40 19.15 -5.36
CA GLY A 412 10.25 20.57 -5.06
C GLY A 412 8.84 20.97 -4.64
N CYS A 413 8.69 22.26 -4.31
CA CYS A 413 7.44 22.82 -3.78
C CYS A 413 6.25 22.67 -4.74
N ASP A 414 6.50 22.83 -6.05
CA ASP A 414 5.45 22.82 -7.06
C ASP A 414 4.74 21.46 -7.14
N PHE A 415 5.44 20.36 -6.82
CA PHE A 415 4.85 19.02 -6.82
C PHE A 415 3.72 18.89 -5.80
N VAL A 416 3.90 19.51 -4.64
CA VAL A 416 2.94 19.46 -3.53
C VAL A 416 1.86 20.52 -3.71
N THR A 417 2.29 21.76 -3.97
CA THR A 417 1.44 22.96 -3.88
C THR A 417 0.63 23.29 -5.13
N THR A 418 0.84 22.58 -6.24
CA THR A 418 0.09 22.75 -7.49
C THR A 418 -0.63 21.46 -7.89
N SER A 419 -1.60 21.57 -8.79
CA SER A 419 -2.25 20.41 -9.40
C SER A 419 -1.25 19.50 -10.13
N CYS A 420 -1.51 18.20 -10.16
CA CYS A 420 -0.71 17.28 -10.97
C CYS A 420 -0.73 17.67 -12.45
N LYS A 421 -1.85 18.24 -12.94
CA LYS A 421 -1.94 18.86 -14.26
C LYS A 421 -0.87 19.93 -14.47
N GLU A 422 -0.86 20.96 -13.62
CA GLU A 422 0.10 22.07 -13.71
C GLU A 422 1.53 21.58 -13.61
N TRP A 423 1.79 20.66 -12.70
CA TRP A 423 3.11 20.08 -12.54
C TRP A 423 3.54 19.32 -13.80
N MET A 424 2.69 18.44 -14.37
CA MET A 424 2.96 17.72 -15.62
C MET A 424 3.20 18.68 -16.79
N ASP A 425 2.35 19.69 -16.95
CA ASP A 425 2.47 20.72 -17.98
C ASP A 425 3.81 21.46 -17.83
N SER A 426 4.20 21.82 -16.60
CA SER A 426 5.46 22.50 -16.32
C SER A 426 6.68 21.66 -16.73
N LYS A 427 6.69 20.35 -16.43
CA LYS A 427 7.79 19.45 -16.78
C LYS A 427 7.86 19.23 -18.28
N ARG A 428 6.72 19.03 -18.92
CA ARG A 428 6.63 18.85 -20.38
C ARG A 428 7.17 20.07 -21.12
N ASN A 429 6.82 21.28 -20.69
CA ASN A 429 7.27 22.53 -21.32
C ASN A 429 8.80 22.73 -21.28
N ILE A 430 9.47 22.16 -20.28
CA ILE A 430 10.94 22.20 -20.17
C ILE A 430 11.63 20.92 -20.63
N GLY A 431 10.90 20.00 -21.27
CA GLY A 431 11.43 18.73 -21.78
C GLY A 431 11.92 17.77 -20.70
N LYS A 432 11.39 17.89 -19.46
CA LYS A 432 11.67 16.94 -18.37
C LYS A 432 10.59 15.87 -18.28
N SER A 433 10.94 14.75 -17.66
CA SER A 433 9.98 13.67 -17.37
C SER A 433 8.81 14.18 -16.53
N ILE A 434 7.61 13.68 -16.84
CA ILE A 434 6.38 13.88 -16.06
C ILE A 434 6.20 12.80 -14.97
N HIS A 435 7.18 11.90 -14.83
CA HIS A 435 7.18 10.93 -13.74
C HIS A 435 7.28 11.62 -12.37
N PRO A 436 6.52 11.17 -11.37
CA PRO A 436 5.86 9.86 -11.31
C PRO A 436 4.44 9.83 -11.89
N PHE A 437 3.89 10.97 -12.32
CA PHE A 437 2.62 11.03 -13.05
C PHE A 437 2.77 10.54 -14.49
N CYS A 438 1.65 10.30 -15.18
CA CYS A 438 1.67 9.75 -16.53
C CYS A 438 0.43 10.16 -17.36
N ASP A 439 0.51 10.09 -18.68
CA ASP A 439 -0.57 10.46 -19.60
C ASP A 439 -0.92 9.36 -20.62
N LYS A 440 -0.41 8.13 -20.40
CA LYS A 440 -0.64 6.99 -21.29
C LYS A 440 -1.92 6.25 -20.90
N VAL A 441 -2.94 6.33 -21.75
CA VAL A 441 -4.19 5.59 -21.54
C VAL A 441 -3.93 4.09 -21.62
N LYS A 442 -4.41 3.35 -20.61
CA LYS A 442 -4.33 1.89 -20.59
C LYS A 442 -5.12 1.28 -21.75
N ARG A 443 -4.40 0.72 -22.74
CA ARG A 443 -4.94 0.10 -23.96
C ARG A 443 -4.33 -1.29 -24.21
N ASP A 444 -4.97 -2.07 -25.07
CA ASP A 444 -4.43 -3.34 -25.58
C ASP A 444 -3.85 -3.13 -26.98
N PRO A 445 -2.60 -3.55 -27.29
CA PRO A 445 -1.60 -4.18 -26.42
C PRO A 445 -1.10 -3.27 -25.29
N LEU A 446 -0.87 -3.85 -24.10
CA LEU A 446 -0.33 -3.10 -22.96
C LEU A 446 1.09 -2.61 -23.25
N GLU A 447 1.31 -1.34 -22.95
CA GLU A 447 2.61 -0.66 -22.96
C GLU A 447 3.05 -0.47 -21.51
N THR A 448 4.07 -1.23 -21.09
CA THR A 448 4.65 -1.17 -19.75
C THR A 448 5.83 -0.20 -19.71
N GLU A 449 6.11 0.34 -18.53
CA GLU A 449 7.28 1.18 -18.29
C GLU A 449 7.89 0.85 -16.92
N CYS A 450 9.03 1.44 -16.60
CA CYS A 450 9.65 1.24 -15.28
C CYS A 450 9.18 2.29 -14.28
N THR A 451 9.09 1.90 -13.01
CA THR A 451 9.03 2.86 -11.89
C THR A 451 10.28 3.73 -11.84
N ASP A 452 10.21 4.89 -11.20
CA ASP A 452 11.31 5.88 -11.15
C ASP A 452 12.60 5.32 -10.52
N ASP A 453 12.44 4.43 -9.54
CA ASP A 453 13.52 3.70 -8.87
C ASP A 453 13.91 2.38 -9.57
N ARG A 454 13.22 2.05 -10.68
CA ARG A 454 13.35 0.82 -11.46
C ARG A 454 13.19 -0.45 -10.63
N SER A 455 12.49 -0.40 -9.50
CA SER A 455 12.21 -1.58 -8.68
C SER A 455 11.18 -2.51 -9.32
N SER A 456 10.31 -1.96 -10.18
CA SER A 456 9.17 -2.69 -10.73
C SER A 456 8.87 -2.35 -12.19
N VAL A 457 8.28 -3.33 -12.89
CA VAL A 457 7.54 -3.09 -14.13
C VAL A 457 6.17 -2.51 -13.76
N ALA A 458 5.74 -1.47 -14.45
CA ALA A 458 4.56 -0.71 -14.08
C ALA A 458 3.75 -0.26 -15.31
N LEU A 459 2.55 0.25 -15.04
CA LEU A 459 1.62 0.76 -16.03
C LEU A 459 1.09 2.11 -15.57
N CYS A 460 0.88 3.03 -16.51
CA CYS A 460 0.06 4.20 -16.22
C CYS A 460 -1.37 3.79 -15.84
N ASN A 461 -1.83 4.22 -14.67
CA ASN A 461 -3.15 3.86 -14.16
C ASN A 461 -4.29 4.75 -14.69
N LEU A 462 -4.07 5.42 -15.82
CA LEU A 462 -5.04 6.27 -16.53
C LEU A 462 -6.10 5.43 -17.25
N VAL A 463 -7.37 5.69 -16.93
CA VAL A 463 -8.52 4.96 -17.49
C VAL A 463 -9.64 5.91 -17.91
N GLU A 464 -10.56 5.39 -18.70
CA GLU A 464 -11.84 6.03 -19.02
C GLU A 464 -12.88 5.70 -17.94
N HIS A 465 -13.59 6.72 -17.46
CA HIS A 465 -14.69 6.63 -16.50
C HIS A 465 -16.04 6.66 -17.22
N LEU A 466 -17.06 6.06 -16.61
CA LEU A 466 -18.41 5.98 -17.19
C LEU A 466 -19.12 7.34 -17.30
N SER A 467 -18.72 8.28 -16.44
CA SER A 467 -19.23 9.64 -16.37
C SER A 467 -18.07 10.62 -16.34
N PRO A 468 -18.26 11.87 -16.80
CA PRO A 468 -17.21 12.87 -16.69
C PRO A 468 -16.87 13.10 -15.22
N LEU A 469 -15.58 13.22 -14.94
CA LEU A 469 -15.05 13.54 -13.62
C LEU A 469 -15.50 14.94 -13.18
N PRO A 470 -15.66 15.20 -11.87
CA PRO A 470 -15.86 16.55 -11.36
C PRO A 470 -14.76 17.50 -11.86
N SER A 471 -15.11 18.76 -12.14
CA SER A 471 -14.19 19.73 -12.77
C SER A 471 -12.87 19.89 -12.02
N HIS A 472 -12.88 19.81 -10.68
CA HIS A 472 -11.69 19.93 -9.84
C HIS A 472 -10.73 18.72 -9.92
N TYR A 473 -11.18 17.60 -10.50
CA TYR A 473 -10.38 16.39 -10.73
C TYR A 473 -10.06 16.14 -12.22
N GLN A 474 -10.41 17.07 -13.11
CA GLN A 474 -10.08 16.95 -14.53
C GLN A 474 -8.64 17.44 -14.77
N ASN A 475 -7.70 16.51 -14.86
CA ASN A 475 -6.26 16.77 -14.80
C ASN A 475 -5.57 16.95 -16.16
N PHE A 476 -6.32 17.11 -17.26
CA PHE A 476 -5.76 17.18 -18.62
C PHE A 476 -6.47 18.19 -19.52
N ASP A 477 -5.70 18.91 -20.35
CA ASP A 477 -6.24 19.65 -21.50
C ASP A 477 -6.19 18.85 -22.80
N SER A 478 -5.30 17.86 -22.88
CA SER A 478 -5.17 16.92 -24.00
C SER A 478 -4.52 15.64 -23.52
N ILE A 479 -4.94 14.50 -24.06
CA ILE A 479 -4.36 13.18 -23.75
C ILE A 479 -3.97 12.48 -25.06
N PRO A 480 -2.77 11.90 -25.17
CA PRO A 480 -2.38 11.14 -26.35
C PRO A 480 -3.42 10.08 -26.73
N HIS A 481 -3.78 10.05 -28.02
CA HIS A 481 -4.76 9.11 -28.59
C HIS A 481 -6.21 9.23 -28.08
N VAL A 482 -6.55 10.29 -27.33
CA VAL A 482 -7.93 10.63 -26.94
C VAL A 482 -8.44 11.75 -27.85
N LYS A 483 -9.72 11.71 -28.21
CA LYS A 483 -10.36 12.76 -29.03
C LYS A 483 -10.57 14.02 -28.19
N ALA A 484 -10.30 15.18 -28.78
CA ALA A 484 -10.58 16.47 -28.15
C ALA A 484 -12.05 16.59 -27.69
N GLY A 485 -12.26 17.06 -26.46
CA GLY A 485 -13.58 17.18 -25.82
C GLY A 485 -14.02 15.92 -25.07
N GLN A 486 -13.14 14.92 -24.91
CA GLN A 486 -13.40 13.72 -24.11
C GLN A 486 -12.50 13.63 -22.87
N GLU A 487 -11.58 14.57 -22.67
CA GLU A 487 -10.59 14.57 -21.59
C GLU A 487 -11.26 14.49 -20.21
N GLY A 488 -12.43 15.10 -20.04
CA GLY A 488 -13.18 15.06 -18.79
C GLY A 488 -13.62 13.65 -18.35
N TYR A 489 -13.62 12.66 -19.25
CA TYR A 489 -13.91 11.26 -18.92
C TYR A 489 -12.67 10.46 -18.50
N TYR A 490 -11.47 11.03 -18.61
CA TYR A 490 -10.22 10.34 -18.32
C TYR A 490 -9.57 10.88 -17.06
N GLY A 491 -9.09 9.96 -16.23
CA GLY A 491 -8.30 10.28 -15.05
C GLY A 491 -7.62 9.06 -14.47
N GLY A 492 -6.78 9.29 -13.47
CA GLY A 492 -6.23 8.24 -12.63
C GLY A 492 -7.36 7.37 -12.10
N SER A 493 -7.15 6.07 -12.13
CA SER A 493 -8.19 5.14 -11.70
C SER A 493 -8.37 5.11 -10.18
N VAL A 494 -7.39 5.58 -9.40
CA VAL A 494 -7.46 5.71 -7.94
C VAL A 494 -8.04 7.06 -7.58
N SER A 495 -9.23 7.07 -6.95
CA SER A 495 -9.91 8.32 -6.58
C SER A 495 -9.05 9.15 -5.63
N LEU A 496 -8.62 8.57 -4.49
CA LEU A 496 -7.83 9.18 -3.42
C LEU A 496 -6.53 9.89 -3.85
N ALA A 497 -6.06 9.64 -5.08
CA ALA A 497 -4.93 10.38 -5.63
C ALA A 497 -5.40 11.58 -6.46
N ASP A 498 -6.55 12.18 -6.13
CA ASP A 498 -7.20 13.27 -6.88
C ASP A 498 -7.47 12.95 -8.35
N TYR A 499 -7.67 11.68 -8.68
CA TYR A 499 -7.67 11.18 -10.07
C TYR A 499 -6.44 11.62 -10.88
N CYS A 500 -5.32 11.94 -10.22
CA CYS A 500 -4.03 12.15 -10.87
C CYS A 500 -3.51 10.78 -11.31
N PRO A 501 -3.29 10.55 -12.62
CA PRO A 501 -2.73 9.29 -13.08
C PRO A 501 -1.24 9.21 -12.82
N TYR A 502 -0.79 8.03 -12.46
CA TYR A 502 0.60 7.74 -12.14
C TYR A 502 1.02 6.33 -12.52
N ILE A 503 2.33 6.13 -12.51
CA ILE A 503 2.97 4.85 -12.79
C ILE A 503 2.73 3.91 -11.61
N GLN A 504 1.97 2.84 -11.86
CA GLN A 504 1.53 1.91 -10.83
C GLN A 504 2.00 0.48 -11.12
N GLU A 505 2.56 -0.17 -10.11
CA GLU A 505 2.77 -1.61 -10.06
C GLU A 505 1.47 -2.40 -10.32
N PHE A 506 1.60 -3.61 -10.85
CA PHE A 506 0.46 -4.45 -11.14
C PHE A 506 0.74 -5.93 -10.89
N THR A 507 -0.33 -6.71 -10.85
CA THR A 507 -0.24 -8.17 -10.75
C THR A 507 -0.70 -8.82 -12.05
N TRP A 508 0.09 -9.79 -12.52
CA TRP A 508 -0.29 -10.63 -13.64
C TRP A 508 -1.36 -11.62 -13.19
N ARG A 509 -2.47 -11.69 -13.91
CA ARG A 509 -3.60 -12.56 -13.56
C ARG A 509 -3.96 -13.50 -14.70
N SER A 510 -4.32 -14.71 -14.33
CA SER A 510 -4.86 -15.72 -15.24
C SER A 510 -6.16 -16.25 -14.65
N LYS A 511 -7.28 -16.11 -15.36
CA LYS A 511 -8.62 -16.51 -14.89
C LYS A 511 -8.95 -15.94 -13.49
N ASN A 512 -8.64 -14.66 -13.27
CA ASN A 512 -8.78 -13.93 -12.00
C ASN A 512 -7.94 -14.44 -10.82
N VAL A 513 -7.00 -15.36 -11.05
CA VAL A 513 -6.03 -15.78 -10.05
C VAL A 513 -4.73 -15.02 -10.30
N VAL A 514 -4.16 -14.44 -9.25
CA VAL A 514 -2.83 -13.81 -9.29
C VAL A 514 -1.80 -14.89 -9.60
N VAL A 515 -1.01 -14.66 -10.65
CA VAL A 515 0.05 -15.56 -11.11
C VAL A 515 1.40 -15.09 -10.56
N ARG A 516 1.67 -13.78 -10.64
CA ARG A 516 2.90 -13.13 -10.16
C ARG A 516 2.71 -11.62 -10.04
N GLY A 517 3.50 -10.96 -9.21
CA GLY A 517 3.63 -9.50 -9.16
C GLY A 517 4.55 -8.96 -10.27
N SER A 518 4.73 -7.64 -10.31
CA SER A 518 5.60 -6.95 -11.25
C SER A 518 6.91 -6.43 -10.64
N HIS A 519 7.09 -6.56 -9.31
CA HIS A 519 8.30 -6.15 -8.60
C HIS A 519 9.49 -7.05 -8.92
N CYS A 520 10.58 -6.45 -9.40
CA CYS A 520 11.71 -7.17 -10.00
C CYS A 520 12.57 -7.93 -8.98
N GLN A 521 12.57 -7.54 -7.71
CA GLN A 521 13.46 -8.14 -6.72
C GLN A 521 12.95 -9.45 -6.10
N TYR A 522 11.68 -9.80 -6.33
CA TYR A 522 11.02 -10.96 -5.73
C TYR A 522 11.18 -12.18 -6.63
N VAL A 523 11.91 -13.19 -6.15
CA VAL A 523 12.28 -14.39 -6.93
C VAL A 523 11.04 -15.18 -7.36
N GLU A 524 9.98 -15.17 -6.55
CA GLU A 524 8.68 -15.75 -6.82
C GLU A 524 7.96 -15.14 -8.04
N ASN A 525 8.37 -13.95 -8.48
CA ASN A 525 7.82 -13.29 -9.67
C ASN A 525 8.48 -13.73 -10.99
N ASN A 526 9.45 -14.67 -10.95
CA ASN A 526 10.07 -15.21 -12.16
C ASN A 526 9.02 -15.85 -13.09
N PRO A 527 8.97 -15.48 -14.38
CA PRO A 527 8.08 -16.13 -15.34
C PRO A 527 8.43 -17.61 -15.51
N HIS A 528 7.41 -18.45 -15.74
CA HIS A 528 7.64 -19.82 -16.18
C HIS A 528 8.40 -19.83 -17.52
N LYS A 529 9.35 -20.76 -17.70
CA LYS A 529 10.25 -20.83 -18.87
C LYS A 529 9.51 -20.74 -20.21
N ASP A 530 8.41 -21.48 -20.35
CA ASP A 530 7.59 -21.51 -21.58
C ASP A 530 6.83 -20.21 -21.91
N LYS A 531 6.85 -19.23 -21.00
CA LYS A 531 6.17 -17.94 -21.14
C LYS A 531 7.12 -16.76 -20.96
N ASN A 532 8.42 -17.02 -20.89
CA ASN A 532 9.43 -16.01 -20.66
C ASN A 532 9.95 -15.43 -21.99
N PHE A 533 9.07 -14.79 -22.76
CA PHE A 533 9.37 -14.26 -24.11
C PHE A 533 10.57 -13.31 -24.10
N ALA A 534 10.64 -12.46 -23.07
CA ALA A 534 11.64 -11.42 -22.94
C ALA A 534 12.89 -11.85 -22.16
N LEU A 535 13.00 -13.13 -21.79
CA LEU A 535 14.12 -13.67 -20.98
C LEU A 535 14.32 -12.88 -19.67
N GLU A 536 13.22 -12.47 -19.04
CA GLU A 536 13.21 -11.76 -17.76
C GLU A 536 13.81 -12.63 -16.65
N SER A 537 14.44 -11.98 -15.68
CA SER A 537 14.94 -12.60 -14.45
C SER A 537 14.63 -11.71 -13.26
N TYR A 538 14.05 -12.32 -12.24
CA TYR A 538 13.68 -11.68 -10.98
C TYR A 538 14.57 -12.18 -9.83
N GLY A 539 14.89 -11.29 -8.92
CA GLY A 539 15.73 -11.55 -7.75
C GLY A 539 16.43 -10.29 -7.26
N GLU A 540 17.12 -10.39 -6.12
CA GLU A 540 17.65 -9.22 -5.37
C GLU A 540 18.44 -8.21 -6.23
N SER A 541 19.27 -8.70 -7.15
CA SER A 541 20.07 -7.91 -8.10
C SER A 541 19.37 -7.64 -9.45
N SER A 542 18.04 -7.68 -9.48
CA SER A 542 17.25 -7.40 -10.68
C SER A 542 16.54 -6.05 -10.59
N ARG A 543 16.45 -5.38 -11.73
CA ARG A 543 15.80 -4.07 -11.89
C ARG A 543 15.00 -4.04 -13.18
N CYS A 544 14.03 -3.14 -13.25
CA CYS A 544 13.26 -2.88 -14.44
C CYS A 544 14.12 -2.13 -15.46
N ILE A 545 14.20 -2.70 -16.66
CA ILE A 545 14.91 -2.12 -17.80
C ILE A 545 13.89 -1.85 -18.90
N ASP A 546 13.98 -0.67 -19.50
CA ASP A 546 13.11 -0.27 -20.60
C ASP A 546 13.45 -1.07 -21.87
N HIS A 547 12.41 -1.42 -22.62
CA HIS A 547 12.53 -2.01 -23.95
C HIS A 547 12.42 -0.92 -25.02
N THR A 548 12.84 -1.24 -26.23
CA THR A 548 12.48 -0.41 -27.40
C THR A 548 10.99 -0.56 -27.74
N GLU A 549 10.48 0.26 -28.66
CA GLU A 549 9.12 0.14 -29.21
C GLU A 549 8.88 -1.16 -30.01
N GLN A 550 9.92 -1.98 -30.22
CA GLN A 550 9.80 -3.27 -30.88
C GLN A 550 9.35 -4.35 -29.89
N MET A 551 8.26 -5.04 -30.23
CA MET A 551 7.77 -6.20 -29.46
C MET A 551 8.78 -7.34 -29.47
N TRP A 552 8.89 -8.03 -28.33
CA TRP A 552 9.66 -9.26 -28.22
C TRP A 552 9.03 -10.38 -29.05
N GLU A 553 9.88 -11.14 -29.72
CA GLU A 553 9.51 -12.19 -30.66
C GLU A 553 10.27 -13.48 -30.36
N GLU A 554 9.57 -14.61 -30.27
CA GLU A 554 10.14 -15.94 -30.26
C GLU A 554 9.95 -16.59 -31.64
N ARG A 555 11.03 -17.13 -32.21
CA ARG A 555 11.01 -17.88 -33.47
C ARG A 555 11.56 -19.28 -33.30
N SER A 556 10.82 -20.27 -33.78
CA SER A 556 11.34 -21.61 -34.10
C SER A 556 11.24 -21.83 -35.61
N CYS A 557 11.71 -22.97 -36.09
CA CYS A 557 11.66 -23.28 -37.51
C CYS A 557 10.25 -23.48 -38.07
N SER A 558 9.26 -23.74 -37.20
CA SER A 558 7.88 -24.00 -37.58
C SER A 558 6.90 -22.91 -37.16
N GLN A 559 7.26 -22.07 -36.20
CA GLN A 559 6.34 -21.14 -35.55
C GLN A 559 7.03 -19.82 -35.19
N VAL A 560 6.25 -18.74 -35.23
CA VAL A 560 6.62 -17.43 -34.71
C VAL A 560 5.58 -17.02 -33.69
N ARG A 561 6.04 -16.53 -32.54
CA ARG A 561 5.18 -16.01 -31.48
C ARG A 561 5.64 -14.60 -31.14
N GLN A 562 4.71 -13.68 -31.00
CA GLN A 562 4.98 -12.32 -30.55
C GLN A 562 4.32 -12.11 -29.20
N TRP A 563 5.05 -11.48 -28.29
CA TRP A 563 4.50 -11.10 -27.01
C TRP A 563 3.55 -9.92 -27.19
N GLN A 564 2.38 -9.98 -26.56
CA GLN A 564 1.34 -8.95 -26.67
C GLN A 564 1.61 -7.71 -25.81
N HIS A 565 2.72 -7.68 -25.08
CA HIS A 565 3.10 -6.57 -24.21
C HIS A 565 4.54 -6.16 -24.53
N TRP A 566 4.82 -4.86 -24.39
CA TRP A 566 6.14 -4.29 -24.68
C TRP A 566 6.38 -3.07 -23.78
N GLY A 567 7.63 -2.60 -23.76
CA GLY A 567 8.01 -1.35 -23.11
C GLY A 567 8.96 -1.51 -21.93
N SER A 568 8.89 -2.60 -21.15
CA SER A 568 9.86 -2.87 -20.07
C SER A 568 9.84 -4.33 -19.60
N GLY A 569 10.88 -4.74 -18.86
CA GLY A 569 11.01 -6.07 -18.25
C GLY A 569 12.07 -6.09 -17.14
N CYS A 570 12.06 -7.14 -16.30
CA CYS A 570 13.02 -7.28 -15.19
C CYS A 570 14.28 -8.05 -15.61
N TYR A 571 15.46 -7.48 -15.33
CA TYR A 571 16.75 -8.09 -15.65
C TYR A 571 17.76 -7.91 -14.53
N GLN A 572 18.66 -8.89 -14.42
CA GLN A 572 19.81 -8.78 -13.52
C GLN A 572 20.80 -7.74 -14.03
N TYR A 573 21.43 -7.04 -13.11
CA TYR A 573 22.49 -6.07 -13.42
C TYR A 573 23.73 -6.29 -12.57
N ILE A 574 24.88 -5.85 -13.11
CA ILE A 574 26.17 -5.89 -12.44
C ILE A 574 26.85 -4.53 -12.62
N CYS A 575 27.29 -3.94 -11.52
CA CYS A 575 28.14 -2.75 -11.53
C CYS A 575 29.60 -3.17 -11.43
N LYS A 576 30.36 -3.03 -12.52
CA LYS A 576 31.79 -3.36 -12.55
C LYS A 576 32.57 -2.45 -13.50
N SER A 577 33.82 -2.17 -13.13
CA SER A 577 34.75 -1.36 -13.94
C SER A 577 34.21 0.05 -14.25
N GLY A 578 33.50 0.65 -13.30
CA GLY A 578 32.84 1.96 -13.44
C GLY A 578 31.71 1.99 -14.48
N ARG A 579 31.11 0.85 -14.85
CA ARG A 579 29.99 0.77 -15.80
C ARG A 579 28.89 -0.16 -15.32
N LEU A 580 27.67 0.09 -15.80
CA LEU A 580 26.52 -0.79 -15.69
C LEU A 580 26.60 -1.91 -16.74
N HIS A 581 26.31 -3.13 -16.33
CA HIS A 581 26.19 -4.29 -17.21
C HIS A 581 24.86 -4.98 -16.96
N LEU A 582 24.13 -5.30 -18.02
CA LEU A 582 22.86 -6.03 -17.96
C LEU A 582 23.11 -7.50 -18.28
N GLN A 583 22.44 -8.39 -17.56
CA GLN A 583 22.50 -9.83 -17.82
C GLN A 583 21.19 -10.33 -18.40
N VAL A 584 21.28 -11.00 -19.55
CA VAL A 584 20.14 -11.64 -20.23
C VAL A 584 20.52 -13.09 -20.50
N ALA A 585 19.77 -14.01 -19.88
CA ALA A 585 20.16 -15.42 -19.79
C ALA A 585 21.61 -15.57 -19.28
N ASN A 586 22.50 -16.17 -20.09
CA ASN A 586 23.90 -16.41 -19.73
C ASN A 586 24.87 -15.35 -20.28
N TYR A 587 24.35 -14.27 -20.88
CA TYR A 587 25.15 -13.26 -21.56
C TYR A 587 25.11 -11.93 -20.83
N THR A 588 26.24 -11.22 -20.84
CA THR A 588 26.40 -9.91 -20.22
C THR A 588 26.60 -8.84 -21.28
N TYR A 589 25.86 -7.74 -21.15
CA TYR A 589 25.87 -6.62 -22.09
C TYR A 589 26.24 -5.33 -21.35
N THR A 590 27.18 -4.55 -21.89
CA THR A 590 27.70 -3.35 -21.22
C THR A 590 26.95 -2.09 -21.68
N CYS A 591 26.54 -1.28 -20.72
CA CYS A 591 25.99 0.05 -20.97
C CYS A 591 27.12 1.09 -20.99
N TYR A 592 27.38 1.66 -22.17
CA TYR A 592 28.39 2.70 -22.37
C TYR A 592 27.84 4.12 -22.25
N LYS A 593 26.55 4.30 -22.50
CA LYS A 593 25.81 5.57 -22.36
C LYS A 593 24.34 5.32 -22.05
N ALA A 594 23.68 6.32 -21.46
CA ALA A 594 22.23 6.30 -21.30
C ALA A 594 21.52 6.26 -22.66
N GLY A 595 20.40 5.54 -22.75
CA GLY A 595 19.63 5.38 -23.99
C GLY A 595 20.28 4.49 -25.06
N GLN A 596 21.42 3.83 -24.76
CA GLN A 596 22.00 2.84 -25.67
C GLN A 596 21.04 1.67 -25.88
N GLN A 597 20.68 1.41 -27.13
CA GLN A 597 19.88 0.24 -27.50
C GLN A 597 20.78 -0.98 -27.69
N ILE A 598 20.44 -2.08 -27.01
CA ILE A 598 21.13 -3.36 -27.09
C ILE A 598 20.18 -4.37 -27.73
N ASN A 599 20.50 -4.81 -28.95
CA ASN A 599 19.74 -5.85 -29.63
C ASN A 599 20.05 -7.22 -29.02
N ILE A 600 19.01 -7.93 -28.60
CA ILE A 600 19.09 -9.27 -28.03
C ILE A 600 18.64 -10.29 -29.06
N ARG A 601 19.49 -11.31 -29.27
CA ARG A 601 19.22 -12.46 -30.13
C ARG A 601 19.82 -13.70 -29.49
N ILE A 602 19.01 -14.47 -28.76
CA ILE A 602 19.49 -15.62 -27.99
C ILE A 602 18.59 -16.82 -28.28
N ILE A 603 19.18 -18.00 -28.50
CA ILE A 603 18.45 -19.26 -28.51
C ILE A 603 18.34 -19.78 -27.08
N ALA A 604 17.12 -19.92 -26.58
CA ALA A 604 16.80 -20.52 -25.29
C ALA A 604 15.54 -21.39 -25.43
N ASN A 605 15.53 -22.54 -24.75
CA ASN A 605 14.42 -23.51 -24.81
C ASN A 605 13.98 -23.88 -26.24
N ASP A 606 14.93 -24.00 -27.18
CA ASP A 606 14.70 -24.26 -28.63
C ASP A 606 14.00 -23.14 -29.43
N TRP A 607 13.87 -21.94 -28.85
CA TRP A 607 13.35 -20.76 -29.53
C TRP A 607 14.42 -19.66 -29.64
N LEU A 608 14.47 -18.99 -30.78
CA LEU A 608 15.23 -17.75 -30.95
C LEU A 608 14.40 -16.58 -30.41
N HIS A 609 14.83 -16.02 -29.28
CA HIS A 609 14.28 -14.80 -28.70
C HIS A 609 14.92 -13.57 -29.35
N LYS A 610 14.10 -12.62 -29.77
CA LYS A 610 14.51 -11.37 -30.42
C LYS A 610 13.83 -10.20 -29.74
N GLY A 611 14.61 -9.23 -29.30
CA GLY A 611 14.13 -7.99 -28.69
C GLY A 611 15.26 -6.99 -28.53
N ALA A 612 15.01 -5.90 -27.82
CA ALA A 612 16.04 -4.92 -27.51
C ALA A 612 15.80 -4.23 -26.17
N LEU A 613 16.90 -4.03 -25.42
CA LEU A 613 16.93 -3.32 -24.14
C LEU A 613 17.48 -1.91 -24.34
N VAL A 614 17.02 -0.98 -23.52
CA VAL A 614 17.51 0.41 -23.46
C VAL A 614 18.28 0.60 -22.16
N CYS A 615 19.56 0.93 -22.28
CA CYS A 615 20.42 1.15 -21.12
C CYS A 615 19.97 2.37 -20.30
N PRO A 616 19.73 2.21 -18.99
CA PRO A 616 19.52 3.35 -18.12
C PRO A 616 20.85 4.08 -17.83
N PRO A 617 20.78 5.32 -17.33
CA PRO A 617 21.96 6.00 -16.80
C PRO A 617 22.65 5.17 -15.70
N CYS A 618 23.98 5.07 -15.77
CA CYS A 618 24.76 4.28 -14.82
C CYS A 618 24.53 4.69 -13.36
N HIS A 619 24.36 6.00 -13.11
CA HIS A 619 24.23 6.52 -11.76
C HIS A 619 22.89 6.14 -11.10
N GLU A 620 21.86 5.81 -11.86
CA GLU A 620 20.57 5.37 -11.29
C GLU A 620 20.69 4.02 -10.58
N LEU A 621 21.54 3.11 -11.10
CA LEU A 621 21.65 1.74 -10.58
C LEU A 621 22.96 1.44 -9.84
N CYS A 622 24.06 2.11 -10.22
CA CYS A 622 25.40 1.75 -9.75
C CYS A 622 26.08 2.78 -8.85
N GLN A 623 25.50 3.97 -8.66
CA GLN A 623 26.20 5.06 -7.97
C GLN A 623 26.52 4.73 -6.52
N GLU A 624 25.56 4.18 -5.77
CA GLU A 624 25.77 3.82 -4.37
C GLU A 624 26.81 2.71 -4.22
N GLN A 625 26.72 1.67 -5.05
CA GLN A 625 27.67 0.55 -5.03
C GLN A 625 29.10 0.99 -5.36
N PHE A 626 29.27 1.87 -6.35
CA PHE A 626 30.60 2.40 -6.67
C PHE A 626 31.12 3.34 -5.59
N ALA A 627 30.26 4.21 -5.03
CA ALA A 627 30.66 5.11 -3.95
C ALA A 627 31.15 4.34 -2.71
N ALA A 628 30.52 3.20 -2.38
CA ALA A 628 30.93 2.34 -1.26
C ALA A 628 32.35 1.77 -1.38
N VAL A 629 32.88 1.67 -2.61
CA VAL A 629 34.23 1.17 -2.90
C VAL A 629 35.18 2.27 -3.41
N GLY A 630 34.77 3.54 -3.33
CA GLY A 630 35.57 4.68 -3.79
C GLY A 630 35.72 4.80 -5.31
N ASP A 631 34.86 4.14 -6.09
CA ASP A 631 34.78 4.24 -7.55
C ASP A 631 33.62 5.16 -7.97
N ARG A 632 33.48 5.43 -9.28
CA ARG A 632 32.35 6.19 -9.83
C ARG A 632 31.96 5.72 -11.22
N CYS A 633 30.71 5.98 -11.61
CA CYS A 633 30.28 5.78 -12.98
C CYS A 633 31.14 6.59 -13.96
N LYS A 634 31.69 5.90 -14.96
CA LYS A 634 32.44 6.51 -16.06
C LYS A 634 31.50 7.34 -16.94
N PRO A 635 32.00 8.40 -17.58
CA PRO A 635 31.19 9.21 -18.48
C PRO A 635 30.70 8.41 -19.69
N ASP A 636 29.61 8.90 -20.26
CA ASP A 636 28.99 8.36 -21.45
C ASP A 636 29.97 8.38 -22.63
N VAL A 637 30.13 7.24 -23.29
CA VAL A 637 30.99 7.10 -24.48
C VAL A 637 30.28 6.28 -25.54
N THR A 638 30.72 6.42 -26.79
CA THR A 638 30.31 5.49 -27.85
C THR A 638 30.87 4.09 -27.55
N PRO A 639 30.07 3.02 -27.74
CA PRO A 639 30.57 1.66 -27.62
C PRO A 639 31.79 1.46 -28.54
N PRO A 640 32.89 0.87 -28.06
CA PRO A 640 34.03 0.55 -28.90
C PRO A 640 33.60 -0.36 -30.07
N PRO A 641 34.12 -0.18 -31.29
CA PRO A 641 33.81 -1.04 -32.44
C PRO A 641 34.13 -2.53 -32.21
N THR A 642 35.03 -2.82 -31.26
CA THR A 642 35.44 -4.17 -30.86
C THR A 642 34.43 -4.88 -29.97
N VAL A 643 33.43 -4.18 -29.44
CA VAL A 643 32.38 -4.79 -28.61
C VAL A 643 31.38 -5.50 -29.50
N LEU A 644 31.56 -6.81 -29.65
CA LEU A 644 30.60 -7.70 -30.28
C LEU A 644 29.79 -8.39 -29.19
N TYR A 645 28.49 -8.13 -29.18
CA TYR A 645 27.55 -8.87 -28.33
C TYR A 645 27.15 -10.19 -28.97
N HIS A 646 26.85 -11.17 -28.11
CA HIS A 646 26.36 -12.47 -28.54
C HIS A 646 25.05 -12.32 -29.35
N SER A 647 24.97 -13.03 -30.47
CA SER A 647 23.82 -12.99 -31.38
C SER A 647 23.63 -14.33 -32.10
N ASP A 648 22.59 -15.06 -31.71
CA ASP A 648 22.25 -16.32 -32.33
C ASP A 648 21.52 -16.17 -33.67
N ARG A 649 21.68 -17.19 -34.50
CA ARG A 649 20.98 -17.36 -35.78
C ARG A 649 20.25 -18.70 -35.78
N LEU A 650 18.93 -18.64 -35.92
CA LEU A 650 18.11 -19.83 -36.14
C LEU A 650 18.40 -20.39 -37.54
N VAL A 651 18.83 -21.64 -37.62
CA VAL A 651 19.09 -22.36 -38.87
C VAL A 651 18.07 -23.49 -38.97
N CYS A 652 17.27 -23.47 -40.04
CA CYS A 652 16.23 -24.46 -40.29
C CYS A 652 16.62 -25.31 -41.50
N GLY A 653 16.78 -26.62 -41.30
CA GLY A 653 17.00 -27.55 -42.41
C GLY A 653 15.69 -27.84 -43.15
N SER A 654 15.71 -27.88 -44.49
CA SER A 654 14.63 -28.49 -45.25
C SER A 654 14.65 -30.00 -45.00
N ALA A 655 13.55 -30.60 -44.57
CA ALA A 655 13.44 -32.04 -44.46
C ALA A 655 13.46 -32.70 -45.86
N HIS A 656 14.66 -32.98 -46.35
CA HIS A 656 14.91 -33.96 -47.42
C HIS A 656 16.18 -34.74 -47.08
N GLN A 657 16.03 -35.73 -46.21
CA GLN A 657 16.88 -36.91 -46.28
C GLN A 657 16.12 -37.96 -47.10
N PRO A 658 16.59 -38.34 -48.29
CA PRO A 658 16.10 -39.57 -48.90
C PRO A 658 16.63 -40.70 -48.01
N SER A 659 15.70 -41.43 -47.39
CA SER A 659 15.99 -42.68 -46.72
C SER A 659 16.68 -43.61 -47.72
N VAL A 660 17.98 -43.83 -47.54
CA VAL A 660 18.70 -44.91 -48.22
C VAL A 660 18.18 -46.21 -47.60
N SER A 661 17.19 -46.81 -48.23
CA SER A 661 16.70 -48.15 -47.92
C SER A 661 17.80 -49.16 -48.19
N ILE A 662 18.55 -49.56 -47.15
CA ILE A 662 19.35 -50.78 -47.18
C ILE A 662 18.38 -51.93 -46.88
N ALA A 663 17.70 -52.41 -47.94
CA ALA A 663 17.03 -53.70 -47.91
C ALA A 663 18.11 -54.77 -48.04
N VAL A 664 18.49 -55.36 -46.90
CA VAL A 664 19.32 -56.56 -46.84
C VAL A 664 18.57 -57.69 -47.54
N ALA A 665 19.16 -58.16 -48.63
CA ALA A 665 18.75 -59.34 -49.37
C ALA A 665 18.99 -60.60 -48.54
N THR A 666 17.91 -61.26 -48.11
CA THR A 666 17.90 -62.67 -47.75
C THR A 666 16.58 -63.29 -48.21
N LEU A 667 16.69 -64.51 -48.76
CA LEU A 667 15.63 -65.44 -49.20
C LEU A 667 14.95 -65.18 -50.56
N LEU A 668 15.49 -65.80 -51.62
CA LEU A 668 14.96 -67.06 -52.17
C LEU A 668 15.67 -67.40 -53.50
N LEU A 669 16.69 -68.25 -53.39
CA LEU A 669 17.18 -69.08 -54.47
C LEU A 669 16.21 -70.27 -54.65
N VAL A 670 15.98 -70.61 -55.92
CA VAL A 670 15.47 -71.90 -56.42
C VAL A 670 13.95 -72.07 -56.36
N PHE A 671 13.28 -71.81 -57.49
CA PHE A 671 12.50 -72.81 -58.23
C PHE A 671 11.98 -72.19 -59.54
N LEU A 672 12.75 -72.29 -60.61
CA LEU A 672 12.26 -72.28 -61.98
C LEU A 672 13.19 -73.17 -62.81
N SER A 673 12.90 -74.47 -62.84
CA SER A 673 13.29 -75.36 -63.92
C SER A 673 12.41 -76.61 -63.88
N GLY A 674 11.25 -76.51 -64.50
CA GLY A 674 10.63 -77.66 -65.14
C GLY A 674 10.78 -77.45 -66.65
N VAL A 675 11.51 -78.35 -67.31
CA VAL A 675 11.22 -78.98 -68.62
C VAL A 675 12.52 -79.66 -69.10
N THR A 676 12.35 -80.96 -69.40
CA THR A 676 13.28 -82.01 -69.89
C THR A 676 14.36 -82.53 -68.96
#